data_AF-A0A3F3IF91-F1
#
_entry.id   AF-A0A3F3IF91-F1
#
_cell.length_a   1.000
_cell.length_b   1.000
_cell.length_c   1.000
_cell.angle_alpha   90.00
_cell.angle_beta   90.00
_cell.angle_gamma   90.00
#
_symmetry.space_group_name_H-M   'P 1'
#
loop_
_entity.id
_entity.type
_entity.pdbx_description
1 polymer ?
#
loop_
_entity_poly.entity_id
_entity_poly.type
_entity_poly.pdbx_seq_one_letter_code
_entity_poly.pdbx_strand_id
1 'polypeptide(L)'
;MDDLTQSFKHSLHTGFIDKTILSDSNYQPELLINQKNPPKKVLSTILHELENCNQFFISVAFVTTSGVAAIINKLKELEQRGIKGQILVSQYLNFTQPEALKRLLKFKNIDLRIATSGNTHTKGYIFKSKDYYNLIIGSSNLTAQALSTNKEWNIKVSALDESGIVEKVLREFHSDFKEGTPVTRQYIMSYEEIYHSQFLLNRKSKLEDIVESQLLVSPNSMQIEALENLQKLRDEGKNKALIISATGTGKTYLSAFDAKAFKPKKLLFVVHRLTIAKDSLNTFQSVFGKDKTMGLYSGNRKDLDCDFVFSTIQTISKTNHLDNFSKDHFDYIIIDETHRSGADSYLRLIEHFEPKFLLGMTATPERTDGNDIFKIFDYNIAYEIRLSRAMEEEMLSPFHYYGVTDLTIDNIEIDKKTDFNYLVSSERVKRIIEQAKFYGSDNGVTRGLIFCSRKKEAIELSALFNLNGFKTIALTGDNSEDERADSIERLESDNLTEKLDYIFTVDIFNEGIDIPKINQIIMLRPTESAIIFIQQLGRGLRKVDGKNYLTVIDFIGNYENNYLIPIALYGDTSYNKDSLRKLITEGSRMIPGASTINFDKITKERIFQSIDSSNLQLFADLKKDYNLLKFRLGRSPMMMDFIEHGSRDPFLFVDYSKSYYNFYLKVERLESLELSKQHEKLLELFSKEINNSKRVEESLILKSLIELNELSVDDLRDMILQQYGYSITEETIESCISNLNFKFIRKEEKILYEEGGKLHFYEEFLGVLKNRKFREFLLDSISYSIYAFNKSYREENYKKGLILYNKYSRKDVCRLLNWEKDISSTIYGYRTKNGVTPCFVTYHKSDSIDNTINYNDHFIDQSTFAWESRSNRKIGSKEIREVRNSSRILLFVKKEDGEGTDFYFMGDVSIVPNSIQQSTMKDSNLPVVHFKFNLEQPVVDSLYQYITTDKIKTFDEESPSENKERKATIDPMLKEELNNPIPLYDFYAAAGSFSEMQLEKDFSLIEGPENMNSNIDYFACKIVGESMNRVIPNGSICLFKAYTGGSRNGKIVLVENMDIQDEDFNSSFTIKTYSSEKVVSEEGWKHSSIVLRPNSFDDSYKEIKINEENSAGMRVVGEFVKVLA
;
A
#
# COMPACT_ATOMS: atom_id res chain seq x y z
N MET A 1 21.66 -13.27 -34.99
CA MET A 1 20.74 -12.83 -36.06
C MET A 1 19.77 -13.94 -36.47
N ASP A 2 20.23 -15.19 -36.64
CA ASP A 2 19.34 -16.30 -37.02
C ASP A 2 18.23 -16.61 -36.00
N ASP A 3 18.52 -16.63 -34.70
CA ASP A 3 17.51 -16.94 -33.66
C ASP A 3 16.42 -15.85 -33.53
N LEU A 4 16.80 -14.57 -33.59
CA LEU A 4 15.84 -13.46 -33.53
C LEU A 4 14.89 -13.48 -34.74
N THR A 5 15.44 -13.71 -35.93
CA THR A 5 14.64 -13.79 -37.17
C THR A 5 13.69 -14.98 -37.14
N GLN A 6 14.11 -16.12 -36.58
CA GLN A 6 13.21 -17.26 -36.37
C GLN A 6 12.11 -16.94 -35.35
N SER A 7 12.44 -16.31 -34.22
CA SER A 7 11.44 -15.90 -33.22
C SER A 7 10.40 -14.96 -33.81
N PHE A 8 10.83 -13.97 -34.62
CA PHE A 8 9.93 -13.08 -35.36
C PHE A 8 9.05 -13.83 -36.36
N LYS A 9 9.61 -14.77 -37.12
CA LYS A 9 8.84 -15.58 -38.08
C LYS A 9 7.73 -16.39 -37.39
N HIS A 10 8.05 -17.05 -36.28
CA HIS A 10 7.04 -17.77 -35.50
C HIS A 10 5.98 -16.81 -34.95
N SER A 11 6.39 -15.67 -34.39
CA SER A 11 5.47 -14.67 -33.82
C SER A 11 4.53 -14.06 -34.86
N LEU A 12 5.03 -13.78 -36.07
CA LEU A 12 4.21 -13.35 -37.20
C LEU A 12 3.24 -14.44 -37.65
N HIS A 13 3.70 -15.69 -37.73
CA HIS A 13 2.83 -16.80 -38.09
C HIS A 13 1.72 -16.99 -37.06
N THR A 14 2.03 -16.89 -35.76
CA THR A 14 1.04 -16.98 -34.69
C THR A 14 0.00 -15.87 -34.77
N GLY A 15 0.43 -14.63 -34.93
CA GLY A 15 -0.48 -13.48 -34.90
C GLY A 15 -1.29 -13.25 -36.17
N PHE A 16 -0.75 -13.61 -37.35
CA PHE A 16 -1.39 -13.32 -38.64
C PHE A 16 -1.94 -14.56 -39.36
N ILE A 17 -1.50 -15.78 -39.02
CA ILE A 17 -1.85 -17.00 -39.77
C ILE A 17 -2.55 -18.03 -38.87
N ASP A 18 -1.94 -18.43 -37.76
CA ASP A 18 -2.45 -19.50 -36.89
C ASP A 18 -2.10 -19.30 -35.41
N LYS A 19 -3.11 -18.90 -34.63
CA LYS A 19 -2.99 -18.64 -33.19
C LYS A 19 -2.57 -19.84 -32.32
N THR A 20 -2.57 -21.06 -32.87
CA THR A 20 -2.24 -22.28 -32.10
C THR A 20 -0.73 -22.52 -32.00
N ILE A 21 0.07 -21.79 -32.77
CA ILE A 21 1.53 -21.91 -32.75
C ILE A 21 2.09 -21.14 -31.55
N LEU A 22 2.98 -21.79 -30.81
CA LEU A 22 3.68 -21.17 -29.69
C LEU A 22 4.82 -20.28 -30.23
N SER A 23 4.83 -19.03 -29.81
CA SER A 23 5.85 -18.04 -30.18
C SER A 23 6.02 -17.01 -29.08
N ASP A 24 7.10 -16.24 -29.13
CA ASP A 24 7.37 -15.16 -28.19
C ASP A 24 6.26 -14.10 -28.25
N SER A 25 5.60 -13.84 -27.13
CA SER A 25 4.51 -12.86 -27.04
C SER A 25 4.98 -11.43 -27.29
N ASN A 26 6.25 -11.13 -27.07
CA ASN A 26 6.78 -9.77 -27.18
C ASN A 26 6.82 -9.26 -28.63
N TYR A 27 6.91 -10.18 -29.61
CA TYR A 27 6.95 -9.86 -31.05
C TYR A 27 5.65 -10.16 -31.79
N GLN A 28 4.64 -10.71 -31.11
CA GLN A 28 3.34 -10.95 -31.71
C GLN A 28 2.60 -9.63 -31.96
N PRO A 29 1.87 -9.50 -33.08
CA PRO A 29 0.97 -8.37 -33.27
C PRO A 29 -0.14 -8.40 -32.21
N GLU A 30 -0.45 -7.24 -31.64
CA GLU A 30 -1.43 -7.12 -30.55
C GLU A 30 -2.46 -6.04 -30.87
N LEU A 31 -3.74 -6.35 -30.62
CA LEU A 31 -4.81 -5.36 -30.61
C LEU A 31 -4.84 -4.68 -29.24
N LEU A 32 -4.46 -3.39 -29.21
CA LEU A 32 -4.46 -2.57 -28.02
C LEU A 32 -5.78 -1.80 -27.89
N ILE A 33 -6.47 -2.03 -26.78
CA ILE A 33 -7.78 -1.45 -26.45
C ILE A 33 -7.82 -1.09 -24.98
N ASN A 34 -8.67 -0.12 -24.64
CA ASN A 34 -9.01 0.16 -23.25
C ASN A 34 -10.21 -0.73 -22.83
N GLN A 35 -10.04 -1.51 -21.77
CA GLN A 35 -11.06 -2.42 -21.23
C GLN A 35 -11.09 -2.37 -19.71
N LYS A 36 -12.29 -2.42 -19.13
CA LYS A 36 -12.48 -2.44 -17.67
C LYS A 36 -12.23 -3.84 -17.07
N ASN A 37 -12.66 -4.91 -17.76
CA ASN A 37 -12.53 -6.28 -17.26
C ASN A 37 -12.16 -7.27 -18.39
N PRO A 38 -10.99 -7.93 -18.34
CA PRO A 38 -9.87 -7.63 -17.44
C PRO A 38 -9.31 -6.22 -17.72
N PRO A 39 -8.70 -5.55 -16.72
CA PRO A 39 -8.18 -4.20 -16.89
C PRO A 39 -7.03 -4.16 -17.91
N LYS A 40 -7.26 -3.44 -19.02
CA LYS A 40 -6.28 -3.17 -20.07
C LYS A 40 -6.33 -1.71 -20.47
N LYS A 41 -5.17 -1.09 -20.65
CA LYS A 41 -5.01 0.30 -21.11
C LYS A 41 -3.95 0.37 -22.19
N VAL A 42 -4.19 1.19 -23.21
CA VAL A 42 -3.19 1.52 -24.23
C VAL A 42 -1.97 2.18 -23.57
N LEU A 43 -2.20 2.99 -22.53
CA LEU A 43 -1.17 3.64 -21.73
C LEU A 43 -0.13 2.65 -21.20
N SER A 44 -0.55 1.49 -20.69
CA SER A 44 0.35 0.50 -20.11
C SER A 44 1.36 0.00 -21.13
N THR A 45 0.92 -0.26 -22.37
CA THR A 45 1.81 -0.67 -23.47
C THR A 45 2.74 0.47 -23.86
N ILE A 46 2.24 1.70 -24.02
CA ILE A 46 3.09 2.86 -24.36
C ILE A 46 4.18 3.09 -23.30
N LEU A 47 3.85 2.99 -22.01
CA LEU A 47 4.83 3.14 -20.92
C LEU A 47 5.91 2.05 -20.98
N HIS A 48 5.51 0.80 -21.24
CA HIS A 48 6.43 -0.32 -21.41
C HIS A 48 7.35 -0.13 -22.63
N GLU A 49 6.81 0.32 -23.76
CA GLU A 49 7.61 0.58 -24.96
C GLU A 49 8.58 1.76 -24.79
N LEU A 50 8.14 2.83 -24.11
CA LEU A 50 9.02 3.94 -23.75
C LEU A 50 10.17 3.46 -22.86
N GLU A 51 9.90 2.60 -21.88
CA GLU A 51 10.92 2.06 -20.98
C GLU A 51 11.99 1.23 -21.71
N ASN A 52 11.59 0.46 -22.72
CA ASN A 52 12.49 -0.48 -23.40
C ASN A 52 13.10 0.06 -24.71
N CYS A 53 12.81 1.30 -25.10
CA CYS A 53 13.32 1.87 -26.34
C CYS A 53 14.73 2.51 -26.22
N ASN A 54 15.45 2.52 -27.35
CA ASN A 54 16.70 3.24 -27.58
C ASN A 54 16.49 4.59 -28.31
N GLN A 55 15.33 4.76 -28.95
CA GLN A 55 14.90 5.99 -29.60
C GLN A 55 13.37 5.91 -29.80
N PHE A 56 12.67 7.04 -29.78
CA PHE A 56 11.22 7.05 -30.01
C PHE A 56 10.77 8.18 -30.93
N PHE A 57 9.66 7.95 -31.63
CA PHE A 57 9.02 8.89 -32.53
C PHE A 57 7.52 8.88 -32.27
N ILE A 58 6.92 10.04 -32.07
CA ILE A 58 5.48 10.17 -31.82
C ILE A 58 4.91 11.15 -32.83
N SER A 59 3.89 10.74 -33.58
CA SER A 59 3.15 11.59 -34.51
C SER A 59 1.67 11.50 -34.16
N VAL A 60 1.15 12.54 -33.51
CA VAL A 60 -0.24 12.58 -33.03
C VAL A 60 -0.94 13.86 -33.46
N ALA A 61 -2.22 13.77 -33.80
CA ALA A 61 -3.00 14.91 -34.23
C ALA A 61 -3.15 15.96 -33.12
N PHE A 62 -3.35 15.52 -31.88
CA PHE A 62 -3.46 16.43 -30.73
C PHE A 62 -2.79 15.87 -29.48
N VAL A 63 -2.28 16.80 -28.68
CA VAL A 63 -1.71 16.52 -27.35
C VAL A 63 -2.39 17.38 -26.29
N THR A 64 -2.69 16.77 -25.15
CA THR A 64 -3.26 17.45 -23.98
C THR A 64 -2.30 17.37 -22.80
N THR A 65 -2.44 18.31 -21.86
CA THR A 65 -1.63 18.38 -20.65
C THR A 65 -1.75 17.09 -19.83
N SER A 66 -2.95 16.49 -19.76
CA SER A 66 -3.21 15.21 -19.09
C SER A 66 -2.50 14.03 -19.76
N GLY A 67 -2.46 14.00 -21.09
CA GLY A 67 -1.73 12.96 -21.83
C GLY A 67 -0.22 13.03 -21.58
N VAL A 68 0.35 14.24 -21.56
CA VAL A 68 1.76 14.43 -21.20
C VAL A 68 2.01 14.06 -19.74
N ALA A 69 1.13 14.45 -18.82
CA ALA A 69 1.22 14.12 -17.40
C ALA A 69 1.27 12.60 -17.16
N ALA A 70 0.51 11.81 -17.93
CA ALA A 70 0.51 10.36 -17.82
C ALA A 70 1.85 9.69 -18.16
N ILE A 71 2.66 10.28 -19.06
CA ILE A 71 3.95 9.72 -19.52
C ILE A 71 5.19 10.49 -19.01
N ILE A 72 5.00 11.60 -18.27
CA ILE A 72 6.06 12.56 -17.94
C ILE A 72 7.26 11.93 -17.21
N ASN A 73 7.03 10.96 -16.32
CA ASN A 73 8.10 10.26 -15.60
C ASN A 73 8.95 9.39 -16.53
N LYS A 74 8.32 8.72 -17.50
CA LYS A 74 9.08 7.94 -18.50
C LYS A 74 9.88 8.84 -19.42
N LEU A 75 9.37 10.02 -19.78
CA LEU A 75 10.17 11.00 -20.52
C LEU A 75 11.38 11.50 -19.71
N LYS A 76 11.22 11.70 -18.39
CA LYS A 76 12.31 12.08 -17.47
C LYS A 76 13.37 10.98 -17.38
N GLU A 77 12.97 9.72 -17.21
CA GLU A 77 13.88 8.56 -17.20
C GLU A 77 14.64 8.43 -18.53
N LEU A 78 13.97 8.67 -19.66
CA LEU A 78 14.59 8.62 -20.98
C LEU A 78 15.60 9.75 -21.19
N GLU A 79 15.33 10.95 -20.67
CA GLU A 79 16.29 12.06 -20.69
C GLU A 79 17.53 11.72 -19.87
N GLN A 80 17.35 11.16 -18.67
CA GLN A 80 18.46 10.72 -17.80
C GLN A 80 19.33 9.63 -18.46
N ARG A 81 18.71 8.75 -19.26
CA ARG A 81 19.41 7.74 -20.08
C ARG A 81 19.99 8.29 -21.39
N GLY A 82 19.77 9.56 -21.73
CA GLY A 82 20.23 10.16 -22.98
C GLY A 82 19.51 9.64 -24.23
N ILE A 83 18.34 9.02 -24.09
CA ILE A 83 17.55 8.48 -25.22
C ILE A 83 16.84 9.62 -25.95
N LYS A 84 17.04 9.73 -27.26
CA LYS A 84 16.48 10.82 -28.08
C LYS A 84 15.04 10.52 -28.53
N GLY A 85 14.22 11.56 -28.56
CA GLY A 85 12.83 11.51 -29.01
C GLY A 85 12.53 12.55 -30.09
N GLN A 86 11.63 12.21 -31.02
CA GLN A 86 11.06 13.17 -31.97
C GLN A 86 9.54 13.17 -31.83
N ILE A 87 8.94 14.33 -31.61
CA ILE A 87 7.49 14.45 -31.44
C ILE A 87 6.95 15.44 -32.46
N LEU A 88 6.05 14.96 -33.33
CA LEU A 88 5.25 15.75 -34.23
C LEU A 88 3.81 15.84 -33.70
N VAL A 89 3.33 17.06 -33.52
CA VAL A 89 1.93 17.34 -33.22
C VAL A 89 1.29 18.18 -34.32
N SER A 90 -0.02 18.42 -34.27
CA SER A 90 -0.72 19.23 -35.28
C SER A 90 -1.49 20.39 -34.67
N GLN A 91 -1.62 21.48 -35.44
CA GLN A 91 -2.59 22.56 -35.19
C GLN A 91 -4.01 22.22 -35.68
N TYR A 92 -4.23 21.03 -36.23
CA TYR A 92 -5.56 20.59 -36.67
C TYR A 92 -6.62 20.80 -35.59
N LEU A 93 -7.68 21.55 -35.92
CA LEU A 93 -8.77 21.97 -35.02
C LEU A 93 -8.34 22.79 -33.78
N ASN A 94 -7.07 23.19 -33.69
CA ASN A 94 -6.49 23.90 -32.55
C ASN A 94 -6.75 23.21 -31.19
N PHE A 95 -6.74 21.87 -31.16
CA PHE A 95 -6.97 21.09 -29.93
C PHE A 95 -5.70 20.81 -29.12
N THR A 96 -4.53 20.98 -29.71
CA THR A 96 -3.26 20.84 -29.01
C THR A 96 -3.14 21.91 -27.92
N GLN A 97 -2.97 21.49 -26.66
CA GLN A 97 -2.93 22.42 -25.54
C GLN A 97 -1.57 23.11 -25.43
N PRO A 98 -1.50 24.45 -25.34
CA PRO A 98 -0.22 25.16 -25.20
C PRO A 98 0.60 24.74 -23.98
N GLU A 99 -0.06 24.48 -22.85
CA GLU A 99 0.60 23.97 -21.64
C GLU A 99 1.23 22.58 -21.85
N ALA A 100 0.63 21.73 -22.68
CA ALA A 100 1.23 20.45 -23.04
C ALA A 100 2.54 20.64 -23.83
N LEU A 101 2.56 21.61 -24.76
CA LEU A 101 3.78 21.98 -25.50
C LEU A 101 4.86 22.53 -24.56
N LYS A 102 4.48 23.41 -23.61
CA LYS A 102 5.40 23.94 -22.59
C LYS A 102 6.05 22.82 -21.78
N ARG A 103 5.28 21.80 -21.41
CA ARG A 103 5.78 20.63 -20.67
C ARG A 103 6.72 19.76 -21.49
N LEU A 104 6.39 19.46 -22.75
CA LEU A 104 7.25 18.69 -23.63
C LEU A 104 8.58 19.43 -23.93
N LEU A 105 8.53 20.76 -24.06
CA LEU A 105 9.71 21.60 -24.30
C LEU A 105 10.70 21.63 -23.11
N LYS A 106 10.33 21.12 -21.93
CA LYS A 106 11.25 21.02 -20.77
C LYS A 106 12.35 19.98 -21.01
N PHE A 107 12.11 18.99 -21.86
CA PHE A 107 13.00 17.86 -22.09
C PHE A 107 14.01 18.16 -23.21
N LYS A 108 15.31 18.09 -22.91
CA LYS A 108 16.40 18.42 -23.84
C LYS A 108 16.63 17.35 -24.90
N ASN A 109 16.20 16.12 -24.62
CA ASN A 109 16.33 14.97 -25.50
C ASN A 109 15.19 14.87 -26.54
N ILE A 110 14.20 15.78 -26.52
CA ILE A 110 13.04 15.78 -27.42
C ILE A 110 13.15 16.90 -28.46
N ASP A 111 13.11 16.55 -29.75
CA ASP A 111 12.86 17.49 -30.85
C ASP A 111 11.36 17.58 -31.09
N LEU A 112 10.76 18.71 -30.68
CA LEU A 112 9.31 18.94 -30.74
C LEU A 112 8.97 19.85 -31.91
N ARG A 113 8.10 19.36 -32.79
CA ARG A 113 7.61 20.09 -33.96
C ARG A 113 6.10 20.03 -34.08
N ILE A 114 5.54 20.99 -34.78
CA ILE A 114 4.11 21.11 -35.00
C ILE A 114 3.79 21.37 -36.47
N ALA A 115 2.89 20.56 -37.03
CA ALA A 115 2.34 20.75 -38.35
C ALA A 115 1.33 21.91 -38.32
N THR A 116 1.62 22.98 -39.07
CA THR A 116 0.80 24.20 -39.17
C THR A 116 -0.01 24.25 -40.47
N SER A 117 0.36 23.44 -41.46
CA SER A 117 -0.29 23.34 -42.77
C SER A 117 -0.72 21.90 -43.06
N GLY A 118 -1.93 21.71 -43.59
CA GLY A 118 -2.48 20.40 -43.94
C GLY A 118 -3.36 19.77 -42.86
N ASN A 119 -4.07 18.70 -43.22
CA ASN A 119 -4.96 17.95 -42.33
C ASN A 119 -4.23 16.77 -41.68
N THR A 120 -3.08 17.03 -41.04
CA THR A 120 -2.30 15.97 -40.36
C THR A 120 -3.08 15.45 -39.17
N HIS A 121 -3.63 14.23 -39.32
CA HIS A 121 -4.46 13.55 -38.32
C HIS A 121 -3.87 12.18 -37.93
N THR A 122 -2.55 12.05 -38.03
CA THR A 122 -1.76 10.86 -37.70
C THR A 122 -1.85 10.52 -36.22
N LYS A 123 -1.72 9.23 -35.91
CA LYS A 123 -1.71 8.66 -34.54
C LYS A 123 -0.81 7.44 -34.55
N GLY A 124 0.48 7.72 -34.51
CA GLY A 124 1.56 6.73 -34.57
C GLY A 124 2.52 6.93 -33.42
N TYR A 125 2.81 5.85 -32.71
CA TYR A 125 3.87 5.75 -31.72
C TYR A 125 4.87 4.71 -32.21
N ILE A 126 6.12 5.11 -32.36
CA ILE A 126 7.18 4.30 -32.96
C ILE A 126 8.33 4.23 -31.97
N PHE A 127 8.71 3.02 -31.60
CA PHE A 127 9.76 2.78 -30.62
C PHE A 127 10.84 1.93 -31.28
N LYS A 128 12.06 2.43 -31.28
CA LYS A 128 13.23 1.71 -31.76
C LYS A 128 13.88 0.98 -30.60
N SER A 129 14.01 -0.33 -30.70
CA SER A 129 14.86 -1.14 -29.84
C SER A 129 16.22 -1.37 -30.53
N LYS A 130 17.07 -2.25 -30.00
CA LYS A 130 18.41 -2.47 -30.54
C LYS A 130 18.41 -2.97 -32.00
N ASP A 131 17.59 -3.97 -32.30
CA ASP A 131 17.60 -4.70 -33.59
C ASP A 131 16.22 -4.74 -34.28
N TYR A 132 15.22 -4.03 -33.74
CA TYR A 132 13.84 -4.01 -34.24
C TYR A 132 13.07 -2.76 -33.79
N TYR A 133 11.88 -2.55 -34.35
CA TYR A 133 10.93 -1.51 -33.99
C TYR A 133 9.61 -2.07 -33.50
N ASN A 134 8.99 -1.38 -32.55
CA ASN A 134 7.58 -1.55 -32.18
C ASN A 134 6.78 -0.36 -32.70
N LEU A 135 5.78 -0.65 -33.53
CA LEU A 135 4.90 0.32 -34.19
C LEU A 135 3.51 0.21 -33.58
N ILE A 136 2.99 1.28 -33.00
CA ILE A 136 1.60 1.36 -32.53
C ILE A 136 0.87 2.40 -33.39
N ILE A 137 -0.09 1.94 -34.18
CA ILE A 137 -0.87 2.79 -35.10
C ILE A 137 -2.36 2.56 -34.84
N GLY A 138 -3.15 3.63 -34.75
CA GLY A 138 -4.58 3.50 -34.51
C GLY A 138 -5.32 4.82 -34.32
N SER A 139 -6.25 4.82 -33.36
CA SER A 139 -7.14 5.95 -33.07
C SER A 139 -6.71 6.80 -31.86
N SER A 140 -5.68 6.37 -31.11
CA SER A 140 -5.28 7.03 -29.86
C SER A 140 -4.39 8.25 -30.07
N ASN A 141 -4.82 9.38 -29.53
CA ASN A 141 -4.00 10.58 -29.39
C ASN A 141 -3.29 10.60 -28.03
N LEU A 142 -2.36 11.54 -27.85
CA LEU A 142 -1.70 11.74 -26.56
C LEU A 142 -2.61 12.53 -25.59
N THR A 143 -3.69 11.86 -25.17
CA THR A 143 -4.63 12.33 -24.14
C THR A 143 -4.87 11.23 -23.11
N ALA A 144 -5.03 11.59 -21.84
CA ALA A 144 -5.20 10.57 -20.79
C ALA A 144 -6.46 9.71 -21.02
N GLN A 145 -7.52 10.29 -21.59
CA GLN A 145 -8.74 9.58 -21.95
C GLN A 145 -8.53 8.57 -23.09
N ALA A 146 -7.89 8.97 -24.19
CA ALA A 146 -7.58 8.05 -25.29
C ALA A 146 -6.67 6.92 -24.81
N LEU A 147 -5.69 7.21 -23.96
CA LEU A 147 -4.76 6.20 -23.49
C LEU A 147 -5.35 5.24 -22.43
N SER A 148 -6.51 5.55 -21.83
CA SER A 148 -6.98 4.81 -20.65
C SER A 148 -8.46 4.43 -20.60
N THR A 149 -9.37 5.20 -21.21
CA THR A 149 -10.83 5.07 -21.00
C THR A 149 -11.64 4.99 -22.27
N ASN A 150 -11.33 5.82 -23.28
CA ASN A 150 -12.05 5.82 -24.53
C ASN A 150 -11.96 4.46 -25.23
N LYS A 151 -12.99 4.11 -25.98
CA LYS A 151 -12.93 2.94 -26.85
C LYS A 151 -12.03 3.23 -28.04
N GLU A 152 -10.77 2.86 -27.90
CA GLU A 152 -9.72 3.04 -28.89
C GLU A 152 -9.33 1.71 -29.51
N TRP A 153 -9.04 1.70 -30.81
CA TRP A 153 -8.45 0.56 -31.49
C TRP A 153 -7.06 0.95 -32.00
N ASN A 154 -6.03 0.30 -31.49
CA ASN A 154 -4.68 0.42 -32.01
C ASN A 154 -4.10 -0.96 -32.28
N ILE A 155 -3.24 -1.05 -33.27
CA ILE A 155 -2.50 -2.26 -33.58
C ILE A 155 -1.04 -2.00 -33.21
N LYS A 156 -0.49 -2.85 -32.35
CA LYS A 156 0.94 -2.98 -32.11
C LYS A 156 1.51 -4.01 -33.08
N VAL A 157 2.56 -3.65 -33.80
CA VAL A 157 3.32 -4.55 -34.67
C VAL A 157 4.80 -4.40 -34.36
N SER A 158 5.47 -5.51 -34.07
CA SER A 158 6.93 -5.57 -34.00
C SER A 158 7.49 -5.91 -35.38
N ALA A 159 8.55 -5.22 -35.79
CA ALA A 159 9.17 -5.45 -37.08
C ALA A 159 10.68 -5.19 -37.06
N LEU A 160 11.46 -6.02 -37.75
CA LEU A 160 12.91 -5.86 -37.88
C LEU A 160 13.27 -4.56 -38.64
N ASP A 161 14.49 -4.08 -38.42
CA ASP A 161 15.01 -2.83 -39.01
C ASP A 161 14.90 -2.78 -40.54
N GLU A 162 15.15 -3.92 -41.22
CA GLU A 162 15.11 -4.03 -42.69
C GLU A 162 13.70 -4.30 -43.25
N SER A 163 12.66 -4.27 -42.41
CA SER A 163 11.31 -4.55 -42.85
C SER A 163 10.72 -3.40 -43.68
N GLY A 164 10.01 -3.75 -44.76
CA GLY A 164 9.40 -2.76 -45.64
C GLY A 164 8.30 -1.91 -44.99
N ILE A 165 7.74 -2.32 -43.84
CA ILE A 165 6.78 -1.50 -43.08
C ILE A 165 7.50 -0.40 -42.30
N VAL A 166 8.64 -0.71 -41.67
CA VAL A 166 9.45 0.26 -40.92
C VAL A 166 9.97 1.33 -41.87
N GLU A 167 10.49 0.95 -43.04
CA GLU A 167 10.97 1.91 -44.05
C GLU A 167 9.87 2.90 -44.45
N LYS A 168 8.67 2.41 -44.76
CA LYS A 168 7.54 3.25 -45.17
C LYS A 168 7.08 4.19 -44.06
N VAL A 169 6.93 3.69 -42.84
CA VAL A 169 6.46 4.48 -41.69
C VAL A 169 7.47 5.55 -41.30
N LEU A 170 8.76 5.21 -41.23
CA LEU A 170 9.81 6.19 -40.89
C LEU A 170 9.98 7.23 -42.00
N ARG A 171 9.90 6.84 -43.27
CA ARG A 171 9.97 7.80 -44.39
C ARG A 171 8.83 8.81 -44.32
N GLU A 172 7.60 8.36 -44.09
CA GLU A 172 6.44 9.23 -43.92
C GLU A 172 6.64 10.17 -42.73
N PHE A 173 6.99 9.61 -41.56
CA PHE A 173 7.24 10.40 -40.35
C PHE A 173 8.31 11.47 -40.57
N HIS A 174 9.45 11.12 -41.16
CA HIS A 174 10.55 12.07 -41.39
C HIS A 174 10.20 13.14 -42.42
N SER A 175 9.36 12.82 -43.41
CA SER A 175 8.82 13.81 -44.35
C SER A 175 8.01 14.86 -43.61
N ASP A 176 6.98 14.43 -42.87
CA ASP A 176 6.11 15.32 -42.10
C ASP A 176 6.87 16.10 -41.03
N PHE A 177 7.80 15.43 -40.34
CA PHE A 177 8.62 16.04 -39.30
C PHE A 177 9.53 17.14 -39.86
N LYS A 178 10.06 16.96 -41.07
CA LYS A 178 10.90 17.97 -41.73
C LYS A 178 10.10 19.22 -42.10
N GLU A 179 8.85 19.06 -42.52
CA GLU A 179 7.92 20.16 -42.82
C GLU A 179 7.37 20.84 -41.55
N GLY A 180 7.30 20.10 -40.44
CA GLY A 180 6.84 20.62 -39.15
C GLY A 180 7.65 21.82 -38.66
N THR A 181 6.94 22.82 -38.13
CA THR A 181 7.55 24.01 -37.52
C THR A 181 8.13 23.66 -36.16
N PRO A 182 9.40 24.01 -35.85
CA PRO A 182 9.96 23.81 -34.51
C PRO A 182 9.17 24.56 -33.44
N VAL A 183 8.80 23.87 -32.36
CA VAL A 183 8.08 24.48 -31.25
C VAL A 183 9.07 25.24 -30.37
N THR A 184 8.99 26.56 -30.40
CA THR A 184 9.79 27.46 -29.55
C THR A 184 8.91 28.17 -28.52
N ARG A 185 9.51 28.79 -27.50
CA ARG A 185 8.76 29.62 -26.55
C ARG A 185 7.98 30.75 -27.24
N GLN A 186 8.58 31.38 -28.24
CA GLN A 186 7.94 32.43 -29.03
C GLN A 186 6.74 31.91 -29.81
N TYR A 187 6.87 30.73 -30.42
CA TYR A 187 5.76 30.08 -31.13
C TYR A 187 4.59 29.76 -30.19
N ILE A 188 4.88 29.22 -28.99
CA ILE A 188 3.84 28.89 -28.01
C ILE A 188 3.06 30.16 -27.62
N MET A 189 3.75 31.28 -27.38
CA MET A 189 3.10 32.55 -27.05
C MET A 189 2.13 33.01 -28.15
N SER A 190 2.53 32.94 -29.42
CA SER A 190 1.62 33.30 -30.53
C SER A 190 0.48 32.30 -30.70
N TYR A 191 0.73 31.03 -30.43
CA TYR A 191 -0.27 29.97 -30.56
C TYR A 191 -1.33 30.04 -29.44
N GLU A 192 -0.97 30.49 -28.24
CA GLU A 192 -1.90 30.67 -27.13
C GLU A 192 -3.05 31.61 -27.47
N GLU A 193 -2.81 32.66 -28.23
CA GLU A 193 -3.85 33.58 -28.70
C GLU A 193 -4.85 32.89 -29.63
N ILE A 194 -4.35 32.06 -30.55
CA ILE A 194 -5.18 31.25 -31.48
C ILE A 194 -5.99 30.21 -30.69
N TYR A 195 -5.35 29.52 -29.75
CA TYR A 195 -6.00 28.52 -28.91
C TYR A 195 -7.11 29.14 -28.04
N HIS A 196 -6.84 30.27 -27.37
CA HIS A 196 -7.82 30.96 -26.53
C HIS A 196 -9.00 31.52 -27.32
N SER A 197 -8.76 32.10 -28.50
CA SER A 197 -9.85 32.60 -29.34
C SER A 197 -10.79 31.47 -29.80
N GLN A 198 -10.24 30.32 -30.21
CA GLN A 198 -11.04 29.14 -30.54
C GLN A 198 -11.79 28.59 -29.32
N PHE A 199 -11.14 28.53 -28.16
CA PHE A 199 -11.76 28.07 -26.91
C PHE A 199 -12.97 28.93 -26.52
N LEU A 200 -12.85 30.26 -26.63
CA LEU A 200 -13.94 31.21 -26.36
C LEU A 200 -15.09 31.07 -27.36
N LEU A 201 -14.81 30.84 -28.64
CA LEU A 201 -15.82 30.57 -29.67
C LEU A 201 -16.61 29.29 -29.37
N ASN A 202 -15.89 28.20 -29.07
CA ASN A 202 -16.51 26.92 -28.71
C ASN A 202 -17.37 27.04 -27.43
N ARG A 203 -16.91 27.84 -26.44
CA ARG A 203 -17.64 28.05 -25.19
C ARG A 203 -18.90 28.90 -25.37
N LYS A 204 -18.88 29.92 -26.24
CA LYS A 204 -20.08 30.70 -26.58
C LYS A 204 -21.16 29.84 -27.23
N SER A 205 -20.77 29.00 -28.19
CA SER A 205 -21.70 28.05 -28.83
C SER A 205 -22.32 27.08 -27.81
N LYS A 206 -21.52 26.61 -26.84
CA LYS A 206 -21.99 25.73 -25.76
C LYS A 206 -22.91 26.44 -24.76
N LEU A 207 -22.68 27.73 -24.49
CA LEU A 207 -23.54 28.53 -23.60
C LEU A 207 -24.89 28.85 -24.26
N GLU A 208 -24.94 29.03 -25.58
CA GLU A 208 -26.20 29.20 -26.32
C GLU A 208 -27.06 27.92 -26.28
N ASP A 209 -26.46 26.73 -26.29
CA ASP A 209 -27.17 25.45 -26.10
C ASP A 209 -27.66 25.20 -24.64
N ILE A 210 -27.00 25.79 -23.63
CA ILE A 210 -27.33 25.57 -22.21
C ILE A 210 -28.50 26.45 -21.74
N VAL A 211 -28.73 27.60 -22.37
CA VAL A 211 -29.76 28.58 -21.97
C VAL A 211 -31.20 28.05 -22.18
N GLU A 212 -31.41 26.95 -22.91
CA GLU A 212 -32.73 26.31 -23.08
C GLU A 212 -33.08 25.23 -22.03
N SER A 213 -32.16 24.84 -21.14
CA SER A 213 -32.46 23.85 -20.08
C SER A 213 -32.39 24.47 -18.69
N GLN A 214 -33.54 24.66 -18.04
CA GLN A 214 -33.57 24.76 -16.59
C GLN A 214 -33.14 23.40 -16.03
N LEU A 215 -31.86 23.25 -15.69
CA LEU A 215 -31.28 22.02 -15.15
C LEU A 215 -31.95 21.69 -13.81
N LEU A 216 -32.98 20.84 -13.85
CA LEU A 216 -33.47 20.09 -12.69
C LEU A 216 -32.32 19.19 -12.23
N VAL A 217 -31.83 19.40 -11.00
CA VAL A 217 -30.79 18.55 -10.42
C VAL A 217 -31.35 17.14 -10.20
N SER A 218 -30.74 16.13 -10.79
CA SER A 218 -31.12 14.71 -10.67
C SER A 218 -30.04 13.86 -10.00
N PRO A 219 -30.41 12.78 -9.29
CA PRO A 219 -29.43 11.86 -8.72
C PRO A 219 -28.67 11.08 -9.80
N ASN A 220 -27.39 10.76 -9.53
CA ASN A 220 -26.58 9.90 -10.39
C ASN A 220 -26.81 8.40 -10.14
N SER A 221 -26.19 7.51 -10.93
CA SER A 221 -26.32 6.04 -10.84
C SER A 221 -26.11 5.51 -9.42
N MET A 222 -25.03 5.92 -8.77
CA MET A 222 -24.70 5.49 -7.40
C MET A 222 -25.67 6.03 -6.36
N GLN A 223 -26.12 7.28 -6.53
CA GLN A 223 -27.11 7.86 -5.62
C GLN A 223 -28.45 7.15 -5.76
N ILE A 224 -28.84 6.73 -6.97
CA ILE A 224 -30.03 5.90 -7.19
C ILE A 224 -29.91 4.58 -6.41
N GLU A 225 -28.80 3.86 -6.55
CA GLU A 225 -28.54 2.62 -5.81
C GLU A 225 -28.58 2.82 -4.28
N ALA A 226 -27.98 3.92 -3.79
CA ALA A 226 -28.02 4.28 -2.37
C ALA A 226 -29.44 4.57 -1.88
N LEU A 227 -30.24 5.31 -2.67
CA LEU A 227 -31.63 5.65 -2.35
C LEU A 227 -32.53 4.42 -2.35
N GLU A 228 -32.34 3.50 -3.30
CA GLU A 228 -33.04 2.21 -3.35
C GLU A 228 -32.75 1.37 -2.11
N ASN A 229 -31.49 1.28 -1.69
CA ASN A 229 -31.11 0.56 -0.48
C ASN A 229 -31.65 1.21 0.80
N LEU A 230 -31.66 2.55 0.89
CA LEU A 230 -32.30 3.27 1.99
C LEU A 230 -33.81 3.01 2.06
N GLN A 231 -34.49 2.99 0.91
CA GLN A 231 -35.90 2.67 0.85
C GLN A 231 -36.17 1.23 1.30
N LYS A 232 -35.36 0.27 0.84
CA LYS A 232 -35.46 -1.13 1.27
C LYS A 232 -35.31 -1.29 2.78
N LEU A 233 -34.34 -0.62 3.40
CA LEU A 233 -34.17 -0.64 4.86
C LEU A 233 -35.41 -0.11 5.59
N ARG A 234 -36.05 0.95 5.07
CA ARG A 234 -37.31 1.47 5.63
C ARG A 234 -38.46 0.48 5.48
N ASP A 235 -38.56 -0.18 4.33
CA ASP A 235 -39.58 -1.21 4.06
C ASP A 235 -39.41 -2.43 4.98
N GLU A 236 -38.16 -2.74 5.38
CA GLU A 236 -37.81 -3.74 6.40
C GLU A 236 -38.08 -3.27 7.85
N GLY A 237 -38.61 -2.07 8.04
CA GLY A 237 -38.94 -1.50 9.35
C GLY A 237 -37.74 -0.93 10.11
N LYS A 238 -36.59 -0.73 9.46
CA LYS A 238 -35.41 -0.10 10.08
C LYS A 238 -35.61 1.42 10.15
N ASN A 239 -35.23 2.02 11.28
CA ASN A 239 -35.33 3.46 11.53
C ASN A 239 -33.96 4.16 11.62
N LYS A 240 -32.86 3.45 11.43
CA LYS A 240 -31.50 4.03 11.40
C LYS A 240 -30.70 3.43 10.25
N ALA A 241 -29.85 4.24 9.63
CA ALA A 241 -28.93 3.78 8.60
C ALA A 241 -27.65 4.60 8.54
N LEU A 242 -26.55 3.98 8.09
CA LEU A 242 -25.26 4.61 7.84
C LEU A 242 -24.91 4.54 6.35
N ILE A 243 -24.50 5.66 5.76
CA ILE A 243 -23.91 5.72 4.42
C ILE A 243 -22.43 6.01 4.55
N ILE A 244 -21.62 5.17 3.91
CA ILE A 244 -20.18 5.33 3.79
C ILE A 244 -19.89 5.85 2.39
N SER A 245 -19.33 7.05 2.27
CA SER A 245 -19.12 7.65 0.95
C SER A 245 -17.84 8.49 0.91
N ALA A 246 -16.99 8.18 -0.08
CA ALA A 246 -15.75 8.90 -0.34
C ALA A 246 -15.97 10.41 -0.45
N THR A 247 -14.95 11.19 -0.12
CA THR A 247 -15.00 12.64 -0.25
C THR A 247 -15.17 13.04 -1.73
N GLY A 248 -16.05 14.01 -1.99
CA GLY A 248 -16.31 14.52 -3.35
C GLY A 248 -17.40 13.78 -4.15
N THR A 249 -18.07 12.77 -3.59
CA THR A 249 -19.17 12.01 -4.25
C THR A 249 -20.56 12.65 -4.14
N GLY A 250 -20.69 13.80 -3.47
CA GLY A 250 -21.96 14.51 -3.31
C GLY A 250 -22.86 14.00 -2.17
N LYS A 251 -22.28 13.71 -0.99
CA LYS A 251 -23.01 13.30 0.24
C LYS A 251 -24.20 14.21 0.58
N THR A 252 -24.02 15.52 0.45
CA THR A 252 -25.05 16.52 0.73
C THR A 252 -26.22 16.44 -0.27
N TYR A 253 -25.95 16.18 -1.55
CA TYR A 253 -27.01 15.96 -2.54
C TYR A 253 -27.74 14.64 -2.29
N LEU A 254 -27.01 13.57 -1.97
CA LEU A 254 -27.61 12.27 -1.64
C LEU A 254 -28.58 12.38 -0.46
N SER A 255 -28.19 13.04 0.63
CA SER A 255 -29.08 13.28 1.77
C SER A 255 -30.28 14.16 1.44
N ALA A 256 -30.12 15.18 0.57
CA ALA A 256 -31.23 16.00 0.12
C ALA A 256 -32.25 15.20 -0.71
N PHE A 257 -31.78 14.34 -1.62
CA PHE A 257 -32.66 13.45 -2.39
C PHE A 257 -33.36 12.42 -1.51
N ASP A 258 -32.67 11.86 -0.53
CA ASP A 258 -33.25 10.90 0.41
C ASP A 258 -34.32 11.56 1.30
N ALA A 259 -34.05 12.77 1.79
CA ALA A 259 -35.05 13.57 2.50
C ALA A 259 -36.26 13.88 1.62
N LYS A 260 -36.08 14.11 0.32
CA LYS A 260 -37.18 14.36 -0.62
C LYS A 260 -38.02 13.11 -0.85
N ALA A 261 -37.39 11.93 -0.87
CA ALA A 261 -38.08 10.64 -0.91
C ALA A 261 -38.86 10.35 0.39
N PHE A 262 -38.24 10.61 1.55
CA PHE A 262 -38.82 10.39 2.87
C PHE A 262 -39.97 11.35 3.22
N LYS A 263 -39.94 12.59 2.71
CA LYS A 263 -40.95 13.65 2.92
C LYS A 263 -41.19 14.00 4.41
N PRO A 264 -40.16 14.37 5.18
CA PRO A 264 -40.33 14.75 6.59
C PRO A 264 -41.14 16.06 6.73
N LYS A 265 -41.88 16.22 7.83
CA LYS A 265 -42.43 17.52 8.21
C LYS A 265 -41.34 18.37 8.86
N LYS A 266 -40.59 17.77 9.80
CA LYS A 266 -39.47 18.40 10.50
C LYS A 266 -38.17 17.63 10.29
N LEU A 267 -37.11 18.30 9.85
CA LEU A 267 -35.79 17.71 9.62
C LEU A 267 -34.70 18.46 10.39
N LEU A 268 -33.76 17.73 10.99
CA LEU A 268 -32.54 18.29 11.55
C LEU A 268 -31.32 17.78 10.79
N PHE A 269 -30.53 18.69 10.23
CA PHE A 269 -29.26 18.41 9.60
C PHE A 269 -28.11 18.86 10.51
N VAL A 270 -27.30 17.92 10.98
CA VAL A 270 -26.24 18.15 11.95
C VAL A 270 -24.88 17.99 11.30
N VAL A 271 -24.01 18.98 11.50
CA VAL A 271 -22.63 19.00 11.01
C VAL A 271 -21.66 19.43 12.10
N HIS A 272 -20.35 19.32 11.86
CA HIS A 272 -19.33 19.72 12.83
C HIS A 272 -18.90 21.20 12.72
N ARG A 273 -19.15 21.87 11.58
CA ARG A 273 -18.75 23.27 11.31
C ARG A 273 -19.90 24.10 10.75
N LEU A 274 -19.87 25.40 11.04
CA LEU A 274 -20.91 26.35 10.61
C LEU A 274 -20.93 26.58 9.09
N THR A 275 -19.76 26.60 8.45
CA THR A 275 -19.63 26.74 6.99
C THR A 275 -20.36 25.63 6.25
N ILE A 276 -20.11 24.37 6.64
CA ILE A 276 -20.77 23.18 6.07
C ILE A 276 -22.29 23.24 6.28
N ALA A 277 -22.76 23.77 7.42
CA ALA A 277 -24.20 23.92 7.68
C ALA A 277 -24.85 24.88 6.67
N LYS A 278 -24.17 25.99 6.34
CA LYS A 278 -24.63 26.95 5.33
C LYS A 278 -24.63 26.35 3.92
N ASP A 279 -23.56 25.64 3.56
CA ASP A 279 -23.45 25.00 2.24
C ASP A 279 -24.49 23.90 2.05
N SER A 280 -24.76 23.15 3.11
CA SER A 280 -25.80 22.11 3.13
C SER A 280 -27.20 22.72 3.01
N LEU A 281 -27.46 23.84 3.68
CA LEU A 281 -28.71 24.58 3.55
C LEU A 281 -28.91 25.04 2.10
N ASN A 282 -27.90 25.63 1.46
CA ASN A 282 -27.97 26.06 0.05
C ASN A 282 -28.24 24.88 -0.90
N THR A 283 -27.62 23.72 -0.62
CA THR A 283 -27.83 22.48 -1.39
C THR A 283 -29.26 21.95 -1.24
N PHE A 284 -29.81 21.95 -0.02
CA PHE A 284 -31.19 21.53 0.18
C PHE A 284 -32.17 22.50 -0.48
N GLN A 285 -31.89 23.81 -0.48
CA GLN A 285 -32.69 24.80 -1.20
C GLN A 285 -32.71 24.54 -2.71
N SER A 286 -31.61 24.09 -3.33
CA SER A 286 -31.59 23.79 -4.77
C SER A 286 -32.43 22.55 -5.13
N VAL A 287 -32.59 21.61 -4.21
CA VAL A 287 -33.35 20.35 -4.41
C VAL A 287 -34.84 20.47 -4.07
N PHE A 288 -35.19 21.24 -3.02
CA PHE A 288 -36.56 21.43 -2.53
C PHE A 288 -37.21 22.74 -3.00
N GLY A 289 -36.45 23.68 -3.55
CA GLY A 289 -36.96 24.97 -4.00
C GLY A 289 -37.69 25.73 -2.88
N LYS A 290 -38.94 26.14 -3.15
CA LYS A 290 -39.79 26.89 -2.21
C LYS A 290 -40.76 26.01 -1.41
N ASP A 291 -40.68 24.68 -1.56
CA ASP A 291 -41.66 23.74 -0.96
C ASP A 291 -41.52 23.62 0.57
N LYS A 292 -40.35 23.99 1.11
CA LYS A 292 -39.98 23.86 2.53
C LYS A 292 -39.23 25.09 3.01
N THR A 293 -39.52 25.50 4.25
CA THR A 293 -38.77 26.57 4.94
C THR A 293 -37.53 26.00 5.61
N MET A 294 -36.39 26.70 5.50
CA MET A 294 -35.10 26.22 5.99
C MET A 294 -34.39 27.30 6.81
N GLY A 295 -33.78 26.94 7.92
CA GLY A 295 -33.16 27.87 8.87
C GLY A 295 -31.86 27.35 9.48
N LEU A 296 -31.06 28.27 10.01
CA LEU A 296 -29.78 27.96 10.65
C LEU A 296 -29.91 28.09 12.18
N TYR A 297 -29.41 27.08 12.90
CA TYR A 297 -29.37 27.05 14.36
C TYR A 297 -27.91 27.00 14.83
N SER A 298 -27.29 28.16 15.02
CA SER A 298 -25.90 28.27 15.45
C SER A 298 -25.59 29.60 16.13
N GLY A 299 -24.91 29.54 17.28
CA GLY A 299 -24.47 30.72 18.03
C GLY A 299 -25.62 31.70 18.32
N ASN A 300 -25.56 32.88 17.69
CA ASN A 300 -26.53 33.97 17.88
C ASN A 300 -27.78 33.85 16.99
N ARG A 301 -27.77 32.97 15.97
CA ARG A 301 -28.89 32.78 15.04
C ARG A 301 -29.62 31.48 15.38
N LYS A 302 -30.91 31.58 15.72
CA LYS A 302 -31.73 30.47 16.24
C LYS A 302 -33.05 30.42 15.49
N ASP A 303 -32.99 30.08 14.21
CA ASP A 303 -34.17 30.02 13.35
C ASP A 303 -34.95 28.72 13.67
N LEU A 304 -35.96 28.80 14.54
CA LEU A 304 -36.73 27.64 15.05
C LEU A 304 -38.04 27.40 14.29
N ASP A 305 -38.62 28.45 13.69
CA ASP A 305 -39.88 28.39 12.94
C ASP A 305 -39.67 27.98 11.48
N CYS A 306 -38.92 26.91 11.24
CA CYS A 306 -38.68 26.37 9.90
C CYS A 306 -38.94 24.86 9.85
N ASP A 307 -39.22 24.33 8.66
CA ASP A 307 -39.41 22.90 8.44
C ASP A 307 -38.08 22.17 8.65
N PHE A 308 -37.00 22.67 8.05
CA PHE A 308 -35.67 22.05 8.10
C PHE A 308 -34.66 22.94 8.82
N VAL A 309 -34.04 22.41 9.87
CA VAL A 309 -33.05 23.09 10.70
C VAL A 309 -31.65 22.57 10.40
N PHE A 310 -30.71 23.47 10.15
CA PHE A 310 -29.29 23.15 9.95
C PHE A 310 -28.49 23.65 11.16
N SER A 311 -27.76 22.75 11.84
CA SER A 311 -27.06 23.09 13.09
C SER A 311 -25.67 22.48 13.16
N THR A 312 -24.79 23.12 13.94
CA THR A 312 -23.55 22.48 14.39
C THR A 312 -23.81 21.59 15.60
N ILE A 313 -23.09 20.47 15.70
CA ILE A 313 -23.20 19.53 16.84
C ILE A 313 -22.91 20.24 18.17
N GLN A 314 -21.92 21.13 18.19
CA GLN A 314 -21.52 21.89 19.38
C GLN A 314 -22.65 22.81 19.90
N THR A 315 -23.56 23.24 19.03
CA THR A 315 -24.69 24.09 19.43
C THR A 315 -25.85 23.24 19.93
N ILE A 316 -26.30 22.29 19.11
CA ILE A 316 -27.54 21.54 19.38
C ILE A 316 -27.40 20.53 20.53
N SER A 317 -26.18 19.99 20.77
CA SER A 317 -25.95 18.96 21.81
C SER A 317 -25.79 19.48 23.23
N LYS A 318 -25.85 20.80 23.46
CA LYS A 318 -25.81 21.38 24.80
C LYS A 318 -27.17 21.18 25.47
N THR A 319 -27.17 20.80 26.74
CA THR A 319 -28.38 20.46 27.52
C THR A 319 -29.45 21.56 27.46
N ASN A 320 -29.06 22.82 27.66
CA ASN A 320 -29.95 23.98 27.58
C ASN A 320 -30.60 24.20 26.21
N HIS A 321 -30.06 23.60 25.15
CA HIS A 321 -30.64 23.62 23.80
C HIS A 321 -31.50 22.39 23.55
N LEU A 322 -31.03 21.18 23.92
CA LEU A 322 -31.77 19.93 23.80
C LEU A 322 -33.12 19.98 24.51
N ASP A 323 -33.14 20.53 25.74
CA ASP A 323 -34.37 20.63 26.56
C ASP A 323 -35.46 21.50 25.94
N ASN A 324 -35.13 22.35 24.95
CA ASN A 324 -36.12 23.15 24.24
C ASN A 324 -36.88 22.37 23.16
N PHE A 325 -36.47 21.15 22.84
CA PHE A 325 -37.10 20.31 21.84
C PHE A 325 -37.67 19.04 22.48
N SER A 326 -38.89 18.67 22.09
CA SER A 326 -39.42 17.35 22.43
C SER A 326 -38.61 16.25 21.73
N LYS A 327 -38.60 15.05 22.31
CA LYS A 327 -37.86 13.91 21.75
C LYS A 327 -38.28 13.56 20.32
N ASP A 328 -39.56 13.76 20.00
CA ASP A 328 -40.20 13.47 18.72
C ASP A 328 -40.30 14.69 17.78
N HIS A 329 -39.64 15.81 18.12
CA HIS A 329 -39.78 17.07 17.38
C HIS A 329 -39.35 16.96 15.90
N PHE A 330 -38.31 16.16 15.62
CA PHE A 330 -37.79 15.95 14.27
C PHE A 330 -38.21 14.58 13.74
N ASP A 331 -38.88 14.55 12.57
CA ASP A 331 -39.21 13.29 11.90
C ASP A 331 -37.97 12.61 11.34
N TYR A 332 -36.99 13.41 10.89
CA TYR A 332 -35.79 12.92 10.24
C TYR A 332 -34.55 13.68 10.74
N ILE A 333 -33.56 12.96 11.24
CA ILE A 333 -32.27 13.52 11.61
C ILE A 333 -31.20 12.98 10.65
N ILE A 334 -30.37 13.88 10.13
CA ILE A 334 -29.22 13.57 9.29
C ILE A 334 -27.97 14.10 9.98
N ILE A 335 -26.97 13.25 10.17
CA ILE A 335 -25.70 13.59 10.80
C ILE A 335 -24.59 13.39 9.76
N ASP A 336 -23.94 14.47 9.33
CA ASP A 336 -22.76 14.39 8.47
C ASP A 336 -21.46 14.27 9.29
N GLU A 337 -20.45 13.66 8.69
CA GLU A 337 -19.19 13.25 9.33
C GLU A 337 -19.41 12.52 10.65
N THR A 338 -20.33 11.54 10.62
CA THR A 338 -20.72 10.72 11.76
C THR A 338 -19.56 9.97 12.38
N HIS A 339 -18.40 9.86 11.73
CA HIS A 339 -17.23 9.29 12.39
C HIS A 339 -16.83 10.06 13.67
N ARG A 340 -17.22 11.33 13.81
CA ARG A 340 -17.05 12.10 15.04
C ARG A 340 -18.03 11.71 16.16
N SER A 341 -18.98 10.79 15.91
CA SER A 341 -20.08 10.49 16.82
C SER A 341 -19.72 9.74 18.11
N GLY A 342 -18.48 9.28 18.24
CA GLY A 342 -17.94 8.73 19.49
C GLY A 342 -17.69 9.79 20.57
N ALA A 343 -17.77 11.09 20.25
CA ALA A 343 -17.69 12.15 21.25
C ALA A 343 -19.03 12.29 22.01
N ASP A 344 -18.99 12.53 23.32
CA ASP A 344 -20.17 12.67 24.19
C ASP A 344 -21.27 13.58 23.63
N SER A 345 -20.88 14.61 22.88
CA SER A 345 -21.83 15.53 22.22
C SER A 345 -22.77 14.85 21.23
N TYR A 346 -22.30 13.91 20.43
CA TYR A 346 -23.14 13.18 19.48
C TYR A 346 -23.98 12.12 20.18
N LEU A 347 -23.41 11.40 21.15
CA LEU A 347 -24.16 10.44 21.96
C LEU A 347 -25.35 11.11 22.64
N ARG A 348 -25.14 12.27 23.30
CA ARG A 348 -26.23 13.06 23.91
C ARG A 348 -27.34 13.43 22.92
N LEU A 349 -26.99 13.81 21.69
CA LEU A 349 -27.99 14.15 20.67
C LEU A 349 -28.81 12.92 20.26
N ILE A 350 -28.12 11.81 20.00
CA ILE A 350 -28.74 10.56 19.52
C ILE A 350 -29.58 9.90 20.61
N GLU A 351 -29.19 10.01 21.88
CA GLU A 351 -29.95 9.52 23.03
C GLU A 351 -31.16 10.40 23.38
N HIS A 352 -31.14 11.69 23.06
CA HIS A 352 -32.23 12.62 23.35
C HIS A 352 -33.40 12.49 22.37
N PHE A 353 -33.11 12.44 21.06
CA PHE A 353 -34.14 12.44 20.02
C PHE A 353 -34.57 11.03 19.59
N GLU A 354 -35.86 10.87 19.30
CA GLU A 354 -36.49 9.65 18.79
C GLU A 354 -37.14 9.93 17.41
N PRO A 355 -36.35 10.18 16.35
CA PRO A 355 -36.90 10.45 15.03
C PRO A 355 -37.47 9.20 14.38
N LYS A 356 -38.34 9.38 13.36
CA LYS A 356 -38.83 8.27 12.53
C LYS A 356 -37.72 7.65 11.69
N PHE A 357 -36.72 8.44 11.31
CA PHE A 357 -35.51 7.94 10.67
C PHE A 357 -34.28 8.73 11.11
N LEU A 358 -33.15 8.05 11.27
CA LEU A 358 -31.84 8.64 11.58
C LEU A 358 -30.82 8.18 10.52
N LEU A 359 -30.25 9.13 9.79
CA LEU A 359 -29.22 8.87 8.78
C LEU A 359 -27.87 9.40 9.22
N GLY A 360 -26.87 8.53 9.27
CA GLY A 360 -25.47 8.90 9.40
C GLY A 360 -24.78 8.90 8.03
N MET A 361 -23.89 9.85 7.80
CA MET A 361 -23.01 9.90 6.64
C MET A 361 -21.57 10.09 7.07
N THR A 362 -20.66 9.27 6.53
CA THR A 362 -19.23 9.42 6.81
C THR A 362 -18.40 8.94 5.62
N ALA A 363 -17.19 9.49 5.46
CA ALA A 363 -16.23 8.89 4.54
C ALA A 363 -15.48 7.71 5.16
N THR A 364 -15.41 7.65 6.49
CA THR A 364 -14.44 6.85 7.23
C THR A 364 -15.07 6.33 8.51
N PRO A 365 -15.89 5.26 8.45
CA PRO A 365 -16.48 4.68 9.66
C PRO A 365 -15.45 3.97 10.55
N GLU A 366 -14.29 3.60 9.99
CA GLU A 366 -13.25 2.86 10.70
C GLU A 366 -12.43 3.79 11.62
N ARG A 367 -12.73 3.82 12.92
CA ARG A 367 -11.88 4.50 13.93
C ARG A 367 -11.07 3.53 14.78
N THR A 368 -9.95 4.03 15.30
CA THR A 368 -9.03 3.28 16.15
C THR A 368 -9.32 3.42 17.65
N ASP A 369 -10.20 4.35 18.04
CA ASP A 369 -10.52 4.72 19.43
C ASP A 369 -11.63 3.85 20.06
N GLY A 370 -12.00 2.75 19.42
CA GLY A 370 -12.87 1.71 20.02
C GLY A 370 -14.37 2.01 20.03
N ASN A 371 -14.81 3.19 19.57
CA ASN A 371 -16.23 3.54 19.48
C ASN A 371 -16.89 2.93 18.22
N ASP A 372 -17.81 1.98 18.45
CA ASP A 372 -18.56 1.29 17.39
C ASP A 372 -19.68 2.19 16.84
N ILE A 373 -19.35 3.00 15.83
CA ILE A 373 -20.31 3.84 15.09
C ILE A 373 -21.40 2.97 14.45
N PHE A 374 -21.07 1.75 13.99
CA PHE A 374 -22.04 0.88 13.34
C PHE A 374 -23.15 0.47 14.32
N LYS A 375 -22.82 0.21 15.59
CA LYS A 375 -23.80 -0.05 16.65
C LYS A 375 -24.81 1.08 16.82
N ILE A 376 -24.39 2.34 16.70
CA ILE A 376 -25.27 3.51 16.85
C ILE A 376 -26.40 3.48 15.80
N PHE A 377 -26.11 2.97 14.60
CA PHE A 377 -27.05 2.82 13.48
C PHE A 377 -27.61 1.41 13.35
N ASP A 378 -27.58 0.63 14.43
CA ASP A 378 -28.08 -0.75 14.52
C ASP A 378 -27.50 -1.67 13.42
N TYR A 379 -26.24 -1.43 13.04
CA TYR A 379 -25.49 -2.15 12.00
C TYR A 379 -26.09 -2.06 10.59
N ASN A 380 -27.03 -1.13 10.35
CA ASN A 380 -27.67 -0.95 9.05
C ASN A 380 -26.79 -0.06 8.15
N ILE A 381 -25.93 -0.66 7.33
CA ILE A 381 -25.17 0.06 6.30
C ILE A 381 -26.01 0.11 5.03
N ALA A 382 -26.48 1.30 4.65
CA ALA A 382 -27.29 1.47 3.46
C ALA A 382 -26.45 1.40 2.17
N TYR A 383 -25.23 1.95 2.21
CA TYR A 383 -24.38 1.98 1.02
C TYR A 383 -22.91 2.30 1.36
N GLU A 384 -21.97 1.75 0.58
CA GLU A 384 -20.52 2.00 0.70
C GLU A 384 -19.90 2.36 -0.66
N ILE A 385 -19.30 3.56 -0.75
CA ILE A 385 -18.59 4.06 -1.93
C ILE A 385 -17.16 4.45 -1.54
N ARG A 386 -16.17 3.70 -2.03
CA ARG A 386 -14.74 4.00 -1.87
C ARG A 386 -14.16 4.72 -3.09
N LEU A 387 -12.92 5.20 -2.97
CA LEU A 387 -12.22 5.97 -3.99
C LEU A 387 -12.19 5.29 -5.37
N SER A 388 -11.87 3.99 -5.43
CA SER A 388 -11.79 3.22 -6.68
C SER A 388 -13.11 3.23 -7.45
N ARG A 389 -14.22 2.85 -6.79
CA ARG A 389 -15.56 2.84 -7.39
C ARG A 389 -16.00 4.26 -7.80
N ALA A 390 -15.71 5.27 -6.99
CA ALA A 390 -16.02 6.67 -7.31
C ALA A 390 -15.26 7.19 -8.55
N MET A 391 -14.05 6.67 -8.80
CA MET A 391 -13.32 6.93 -10.04
C MET A 391 -13.89 6.17 -11.24
N GLU A 392 -14.33 4.92 -11.06
CA GLU A 392 -14.92 4.08 -12.12
C GLU A 392 -16.17 4.67 -12.75
N GLU A 393 -17.00 5.32 -11.93
CA GLU A 393 -18.21 6.03 -12.35
C GLU A 393 -17.93 7.50 -12.76
N GLU A 394 -16.66 7.89 -12.86
CA GLU A 394 -16.25 9.25 -13.24
C GLU A 394 -16.93 10.33 -12.37
N MET A 395 -17.12 10.11 -11.08
CA MET A 395 -17.68 11.13 -10.18
C MET A 395 -16.63 12.10 -9.67
N LEU A 396 -15.37 11.67 -9.70
CA LEU A 396 -14.22 12.41 -9.23
C LEU A 396 -13.38 12.93 -10.42
N SER A 397 -12.69 14.03 -10.20
CA SER A 397 -11.64 14.50 -11.10
C SER A 397 -10.55 13.42 -11.18
N PRO A 398 -10.07 13.06 -12.38
CA PRO A 398 -8.87 12.25 -12.52
C PRO A 398 -7.70 12.87 -11.76
N PHE A 399 -6.74 12.06 -11.36
CA PHE A 399 -5.52 12.54 -10.72
C PHE A 399 -4.27 11.85 -11.27
N HIS A 400 -3.14 12.58 -11.24
CA HIS A 400 -1.82 12.03 -11.53
C HIS A 400 -0.98 12.12 -10.25
N TYR A 401 -0.73 10.97 -9.64
CA TYR A 401 0.04 10.84 -8.42
C TYR A 401 1.50 10.53 -8.73
N TYR A 402 2.40 11.32 -8.13
CA TYR A 402 3.84 11.23 -8.28
C TYR A 402 4.49 11.05 -6.91
N GLY A 403 4.86 9.82 -6.58
CA GLY A 403 5.69 9.51 -5.43
C GLY A 403 7.15 9.82 -5.75
N VAL A 404 7.69 10.85 -5.11
CA VAL A 404 9.07 11.31 -5.28
C VAL A 404 9.84 11.13 -4.00
N THR A 405 11.11 10.77 -4.13
CA THR A 405 12.01 10.61 -2.99
C THR A 405 12.15 11.96 -2.27
N ASP A 406 12.14 12.00 -0.94
CA ASP A 406 12.56 13.21 -0.19
C ASP A 406 14.10 13.30 -0.09
N LEU A 407 14.65 14.49 0.17
CA LEU A 407 16.11 14.67 0.31
C LEU A 407 16.66 13.94 1.52
N THR A 408 17.88 13.44 1.37
CA THR A 408 18.78 13.08 2.48
C THR A 408 19.74 14.24 2.67
N ILE A 409 19.79 14.84 3.85
CA ILE A 409 20.67 15.98 4.13
C ILE A 409 21.69 15.49 5.17
N ASP A 410 22.98 15.63 4.89
CA ASP A 410 24.07 15.16 5.77
C ASP A 410 23.97 13.68 6.17
N ASN A 411 23.54 12.80 5.26
CA ASN A 411 23.23 11.38 5.52
C ASN A 411 22.12 11.12 6.55
N ILE A 412 21.42 12.18 6.99
CA ILE A 412 20.23 12.06 7.83
C ILE A 412 19.02 11.96 6.91
N GLU A 413 18.33 10.83 7.02
CA GLU A 413 17.07 10.62 6.31
C GLU A 413 15.93 11.36 7.02
N ILE A 414 15.07 11.99 6.23
CA ILE A 414 13.91 12.72 6.76
C ILE A 414 12.86 11.70 7.26
N ASP A 415 12.78 11.56 8.57
CA ASP A 415 11.84 10.77 9.36
C ASP A 415 10.98 11.65 10.30
N LYS A 416 10.15 11.04 11.16
CA LYS A 416 9.34 11.79 12.16
C LYS A 416 10.18 12.51 13.22
N LYS A 417 11.35 11.96 13.55
CA LYS A 417 12.25 12.43 14.61
C LYS A 417 13.28 13.44 14.09
N THR A 418 13.30 13.67 12.79
CA THR A 418 14.24 14.57 12.12
C THR A 418 14.16 15.95 12.74
N ASP A 419 15.35 16.52 12.99
CA ASP A 419 15.46 17.86 13.51
C ASP A 419 14.79 18.84 12.54
N PHE A 420 14.07 19.79 13.13
CA PHE A 420 13.33 20.83 12.45
C PHE A 420 14.19 21.56 11.42
N ASN A 421 15.48 21.77 11.70
CA ASN A 421 16.42 22.44 10.81
C ASN A 421 16.54 21.76 9.43
N TYR A 422 16.44 20.43 9.36
CA TYR A 422 16.50 19.69 8.11
C TYR A 422 15.18 19.77 7.32
N LEU A 423 14.05 19.96 8.01
CA LEU A 423 12.73 20.08 7.38
C LEU A 423 12.55 21.39 6.61
N VAL A 424 13.29 22.44 6.98
CA VAL A 424 13.21 23.79 6.37
C VAL A 424 14.50 24.20 5.65
N SER A 425 15.38 23.24 5.37
CA SER A 425 16.65 23.52 4.69
C SER A 425 16.43 24.14 3.30
N SER A 426 17.33 25.03 2.90
CA SER A 426 17.26 25.71 1.61
C SER A 426 17.30 24.73 0.43
N GLU A 427 18.03 23.62 0.58
CA GLU A 427 18.09 22.54 -0.41
C GLU A 427 16.74 21.82 -0.55
N ARG A 428 16.10 21.47 0.57
CA ARG A 428 14.77 20.83 0.57
C ARG A 428 13.73 21.71 -0.09
N VAL A 429 13.67 22.98 0.29
CA VAL A 429 12.74 23.96 -0.31
C VAL A 429 12.94 24.06 -1.81
N LYS A 430 14.20 24.15 -2.27
CA LYS A 430 14.53 24.21 -3.69
C LYS A 430 14.03 22.98 -4.44
N ARG A 431 14.26 21.78 -3.91
CA ARG A 431 13.76 20.53 -4.50
C ARG A 431 12.23 20.48 -4.56
N ILE A 432 11.54 20.90 -3.48
CA ILE A 432 10.08 20.93 -3.46
C ILE A 432 9.55 21.84 -4.57
N ILE A 433 10.11 23.05 -4.69
CA ILE A 433 9.76 24.01 -5.76
C ILE A 433 10.06 23.44 -7.15
N GLU A 434 11.20 22.79 -7.32
CA GLU A 434 11.59 22.17 -8.60
C GLU A 434 10.62 21.08 -9.03
N GLN A 435 10.24 20.14 -8.13
CA GLN A 435 9.25 19.11 -8.46
C GLN A 435 7.86 19.73 -8.71
N ALA A 436 7.45 20.70 -7.90
CA ALA A 436 6.17 21.39 -8.07
C ALA A 436 6.05 22.07 -9.44
N LYS A 437 7.11 22.75 -9.89
CA LYS A 437 7.21 23.35 -11.24
C LYS A 437 7.35 22.31 -12.35
N PHE A 438 8.03 21.19 -12.10
CA PHE A 438 8.23 20.13 -13.08
C PHE A 438 6.90 19.48 -13.45
N TYR A 439 6.16 18.97 -12.47
CA TYR A 439 4.86 18.31 -12.66
C TYR A 439 3.71 19.27 -12.95
N GLY A 440 3.77 20.51 -12.41
CA GLY A 440 2.82 21.58 -12.67
C GLY A 440 1.35 21.27 -12.37
N SER A 441 0.44 22.11 -12.87
CA SER A 441 -1.01 21.92 -12.78
C SER A 441 -1.66 21.67 -14.14
N ASP A 442 -2.92 21.27 -14.14
CA ASP A 442 -3.69 20.87 -15.32
C ASP A 442 -3.80 21.91 -16.44
N ASN A 443 -3.71 23.20 -16.09
CA ASN A 443 -3.83 24.33 -17.02
C ASN A 443 -2.69 25.37 -16.89
N GLY A 444 -1.66 25.07 -16.09
CA GLY A 444 -0.52 25.97 -15.85
C GLY A 444 -0.76 27.04 -14.78
N VAL A 445 -1.99 27.20 -14.27
CA VAL A 445 -2.31 28.09 -13.15
C VAL A 445 -2.45 27.25 -11.89
N THR A 446 -1.49 27.34 -10.96
CA THR A 446 -1.47 26.50 -9.75
C THR A 446 -2.44 27.00 -8.70
N ARG A 447 -3.26 26.11 -8.15
CA ARG A 447 -4.10 26.31 -6.96
C ARG A 447 -3.84 25.13 -6.03
N GLY A 448 -2.84 25.28 -5.18
CA GLY A 448 -2.24 24.16 -4.46
C GLY A 448 -2.52 24.13 -2.96
N LEU A 449 -2.59 22.93 -2.39
CA LEU A 449 -2.47 22.70 -0.96
C LEU A 449 -1.17 21.95 -0.64
N ILE A 450 -0.48 22.36 0.43
CA ILE A 450 0.74 21.71 0.91
C ILE A 450 0.51 21.22 2.33
N PHE A 451 0.60 19.90 2.53
CA PHE A 451 0.43 19.26 3.84
C PHE A 451 1.78 19.00 4.50
N CYS A 452 2.04 19.70 5.61
CA CYS A 452 3.24 19.61 6.42
C CYS A 452 3.03 18.72 7.64
N SER A 453 4.13 18.32 8.27
CA SER A 453 4.13 17.49 9.48
C SER A 453 3.87 18.31 10.75
N ARG A 454 4.32 19.58 10.80
CA ARG A 454 4.26 20.43 12.00
C ARG A 454 3.80 21.85 11.69
N LYS A 455 3.14 22.53 12.65
CA LYS A 455 2.65 23.91 12.49
C LYS A 455 3.79 24.89 12.16
N LYS A 456 4.92 24.76 12.87
CA LYS A 456 6.11 25.60 12.68
C LYS A 456 6.70 25.42 11.27
N GLU A 457 6.71 24.19 10.77
CA GLU A 457 7.20 23.84 9.43
C GLU A 457 6.34 24.52 8.36
N ALA A 458 5.01 24.47 8.49
CA ALA A 458 4.09 25.12 7.56
C ALA A 458 4.32 26.64 7.44
N ILE A 459 4.53 27.32 8.58
CA ILE A 459 4.75 28.77 8.63
C ILE A 459 6.07 29.14 7.94
N GLU A 460 7.15 28.42 8.28
CA GLU A 460 8.48 28.72 7.77
C GLU A 460 8.63 28.36 6.29
N LEU A 461 8.11 27.21 5.85
CA LEU A 461 8.09 26.85 4.43
C LEU A 461 7.28 27.86 3.60
N SER A 462 6.16 28.37 4.12
CA SER A 462 5.42 29.44 3.45
C SER A 462 6.27 30.71 3.31
N ALA A 463 7.00 31.12 4.34
CA ALA A 463 7.89 32.28 4.24
C ALA A 463 8.99 32.06 3.17
N LEU A 464 9.62 30.88 3.15
CA LEU A 464 10.65 30.52 2.19
C LEU A 464 10.12 30.43 0.75
N PHE A 465 8.89 29.97 0.55
CA PHE A 465 8.24 29.97 -0.76
C PHE A 465 7.97 31.40 -1.27
N ASN A 466 7.53 32.29 -0.39
CA ASN A 466 7.34 33.70 -0.72
C ASN A 466 8.66 34.37 -1.15
N LEU A 467 9.77 34.06 -0.47
CA LEU A 467 11.10 34.53 -0.87
C LEU A 467 11.53 34.03 -2.27
N ASN A 468 10.98 32.90 -2.72
CA ASN A 468 11.23 32.32 -4.05
C ASN A 468 10.18 32.74 -5.10
N GLY A 469 9.36 33.76 -4.80
CA GLY A 469 8.44 34.40 -5.74
C GLY A 469 7.06 33.73 -5.88
N PHE A 470 6.71 32.78 -5.00
CA PHE A 470 5.34 32.26 -4.92
C PHE A 470 4.48 33.10 -3.99
N LYS A 471 3.17 33.12 -4.20
CA LYS A 471 2.23 33.76 -3.27
C LYS A 471 1.64 32.70 -2.35
N THR A 472 2.10 32.62 -1.10
CA THR A 472 1.66 31.56 -0.19
C THR A 472 1.29 32.06 1.19
N ILE A 473 0.42 31.32 1.87
CA ILE A 473 0.06 31.55 3.27
C ILE A 473 0.05 30.22 4.02
N ALA A 474 0.37 30.25 5.32
CA ALA A 474 0.23 29.11 6.21
C ALA A 474 -1.04 29.27 7.05
N LEU A 475 -1.87 28.23 7.08
CA LEU A 475 -3.04 28.15 7.95
C LEU A 475 -2.84 27.04 8.98
N THR A 476 -2.86 27.41 10.26
CA THR A 476 -2.88 26.52 11.43
C THR A 476 -4.20 26.60 12.20
N GLY A 477 -4.45 25.66 13.11
CA GLY A 477 -5.68 25.64 13.92
C GLY A 477 -5.90 26.93 14.74
N ASP A 478 -4.89 27.79 14.84
CA ASP A 478 -4.89 29.03 15.60
C ASP A 478 -5.42 30.22 14.78
N ASN A 479 -5.53 30.09 13.44
CA ASN A 479 -6.10 31.12 12.57
C ASN A 479 -7.62 31.25 12.73
N SER A 480 -8.12 32.48 12.60
CA SER A 480 -9.56 32.78 12.67
C SER A 480 -10.34 32.25 11.45
N GLU A 481 -11.65 32.11 11.58
CA GLU A 481 -12.51 31.69 10.45
C GLU A 481 -12.50 32.72 9.30
N ASP A 482 -12.39 34.02 9.61
CA ASP A 482 -12.33 35.08 8.60
C ASP A 482 -11.02 35.02 7.80
N GLU A 483 -9.88 34.81 8.47
CA GLU A 483 -8.58 34.61 7.79
C GLU A 483 -8.58 33.38 6.88
N ARG A 484 -9.25 32.30 7.32
CA ARG A 484 -9.41 31.08 6.50
C ARG A 484 -10.24 31.39 5.26
N ALA A 485 -11.38 32.07 5.42
CA ALA A 485 -12.26 32.42 4.31
C ALA A 485 -11.55 33.30 3.27
N ASP A 486 -10.85 34.36 3.70
CA ASP A 486 -10.05 35.23 2.82
C ASP A 486 -8.99 34.43 2.03
N SER A 487 -8.26 33.57 2.73
CA SER A 487 -7.20 32.75 2.11
C SER A 487 -7.76 31.81 1.03
N ILE A 488 -8.93 31.21 1.28
CA ILE A 488 -9.60 30.32 0.33
C ILE A 488 -10.07 31.12 -0.89
N GLU A 489 -10.73 32.25 -0.68
CA GLU A 489 -11.20 33.12 -1.77
C GLU A 489 -10.02 33.55 -2.66
N ARG A 490 -8.91 33.94 -2.06
CA ARG A 490 -7.68 34.31 -2.78
C ARG A 490 -7.05 33.12 -3.50
N LEU A 491 -7.14 31.89 -2.98
CA LEU A 491 -6.66 30.70 -3.69
C LEU A 491 -7.54 30.40 -4.93
N GLU A 492 -8.85 30.61 -4.84
CA GLU A 492 -9.80 30.34 -5.93
C GLU A 492 -9.93 31.47 -6.96
N SER A 493 -9.45 32.67 -6.62
CA SER A 493 -9.48 33.85 -7.47
C SER A 493 -8.80 33.62 -8.81
N ASP A 494 -9.44 34.10 -9.87
CA ASP A 494 -8.85 34.14 -11.22
C ASP A 494 -8.08 35.45 -11.45
N ASN A 495 -8.09 36.38 -10.50
CA ASN A 495 -7.29 37.60 -10.52
C ASN A 495 -5.83 37.31 -10.10
N LEU A 496 -4.93 37.20 -11.09
CA LEU A 496 -3.53 36.83 -10.88
C LEU A 496 -2.75 37.78 -9.94
N THR A 497 -3.21 39.03 -9.73
CA THR A 497 -2.54 39.97 -8.82
C THR A 497 -2.76 39.62 -7.34
N GLU A 498 -3.97 39.17 -6.99
CA GLU A 498 -4.38 38.87 -5.60
C GLU A 498 -4.34 37.38 -5.28
N LYS A 499 -4.35 36.55 -6.33
CA LYS A 499 -4.41 35.10 -6.23
C LYS A 499 -3.23 34.50 -5.45
N LEU A 500 -3.53 33.55 -4.57
CA LEU A 500 -2.53 32.68 -3.92
C LEU A 500 -2.18 31.47 -4.81
N ASP A 501 -0.93 31.02 -4.76
CA ASP A 501 -0.47 29.80 -5.43
C ASP A 501 -0.64 28.58 -4.53
N TYR A 502 -0.30 28.71 -3.24
CA TYR A 502 -0.39 27.63 -2.26
C TYR A 502 -0.91 28.09 -0.90
N ILE A 503 -1.61 27.17 -0.23
CA ILE A 503 -1.86 27.22 1.22
C ILE A 503 -1.11 26.08 1.89
N PHE A 504 -0.25 26.40 2.86
CA PHE A 504 0.42 25.44 3.73
C PHE A 504 -0.46 25.11 4.92
N THR A 505 -0.53 23.83 5.30
CA THR A 505 -1.36 23.38 6.41
C THR A 505 -0.85 22.10 7.05
N VAL A 506 -1.39 21.76 8.22
CA VAL A 506 -1.15 20.48 8.90
C VAL A 506 -2.46 19.69 8.90
N ASP A 507 -3.42 20.10 9.75
CA ASP A 507 -4.66 19.33 9.95
C ASP A 507 -5.96 20.08 9.63
N ILE A 508 -5.93 21.39 9.36
CA ILE A 508 -7.17 22.16 9.17
C ILE A 508 -7.98 21.63 8.00
N PHE A 509 -7.31 21.28 6.90
CA PHE A 509 -7.94 20.79 5.69
C PHE A 509 -8.14 19.27 5.67
N ASN A 510 -7.81 18.58 6.77
CA ASN A 510 -8.18 17.17 6.89
C ASN A 510 -9.71 17.04 6.90
N GLU A 511 -10.46 18.01 7.44
CA GLU A 511 -11.92 17.97 7.53
C GLU A 511 -12.59 19.36 7.44
N GLY A 512 -13.66 19.48 6.64
CA GLY A 512 -14.66 20.53 6.81
C GLY A 512 -14.43 21.89 6.14
N ILE A 513 -13.59 21.97 5.12
CA ILE A 513 -13.49 23.14 4.22
C ILE A 513 -13.55 22.66 2.76
N ASP A 514 -14.32 23.37 1.94
CA ASP A 514 -14.55 23.08 0.53
C ASP A 514 -13.79 24.06 -0.37
N ILE A 515 -12.84 23.55 -1.17
CA ILE A 515 -12.13 24.34 -2.20
C ILE A 515 -12.13 23.54 -3.51
N PRO A 516 -13.21 23.59 -4.30
CA PRO A 516 -13.35 22.77 -5.50
C PRO A 516 -12.26 23.00 -6.55
N LYS A 517 -11.73 24.23 -6.66
CA LYS A 517 -10.73 24.62 -7.68
C LYS A 517 -9.30 24.12 -7.41
N ILE A 518 -9.02 23.39 -6.32
CA ILE A 518 -7.68 22.82 -6.07
C ILE A 518 -7.27 21.94 -7.24
N ASN A 519 -6.08 22.18 -7.81
CA ASN A 519 -5.53 21.37 -8.90
C ASN A 519 -4.11 20.83 -8.62
N GLN A 520 -3.56 21.13 -7.45
CA GLN A 520 -2.31 20.50 -6.98
C GLN A 520 -2.35 20.20 -5.48
N ILE A 521 -1.86 19.02 -5.09
CA ILE A 521 -1.62 18.66 -3.69
C ILE A 521 -0.16 18.25 -3.56
N ILE A 522 0.52 18.79 -2.56
CA ILE A 522 1.88 18.39 -2.18
C ILE A 522 1.83 17.82 -0.76
N MET A 523 2.30 16.58 -0.59
CA MET A 523 2.40 15.91 0.70
C MET A 523 3.86 15.91 1.14
N LEU A 524 4.14 16.56 2.27
CA LEU A 524 5.49 16.68 2.87
C LEU A 524 5.58 15.96 4.23
N ARG A 525 4.59 15.13 4.54
CA ARG A 525 4.48 14.45 5.85
C ARG A 525 4.38 12.94 5.66
N PRO A 526 4.90 12.15 6.62
CA PRO A 526 4.74 10.70 6.61
C PRO A 526 3.28 10.29 6.56
N THR A 527 2.96 9.24 5.78
CA THR A 527 1.62 8.65 5.78
C THR A 527 1.44 7.78 7.02
N GLU A 528 0.75 8.32 8.04
CA GLU A 528 0.46 7.58 9.28
C GLU A 528 -0.81 6.73 9.18
N SER A 529 -1.72 7.09 8.28
CA SER A 529 -3.02 6.46 8.13
C SER A 529 -3.49 6.57 6.69
N ALA A 530 -3.87 5.43 6.10
CA ALA A 530 -4.51 5.38 4.78
C ALA A 530 -5.80 6.23 4.72
N ILE A 531 -6.51 6.34 5.84
CA ILE A 531 -7.73 7.14 5.96
C ILE A 531 -7.41 8.63 5.77
N ILE A 532 -6.44 9.13 6.52
CA ILE A 532 -6.05 10.55 6.47
C ILE A 532 -5.52 10.88 5.07
N PHE A 533 -4.73 9.98 4.48
CA PHE A 533 -4.24 10.13 3.12
C PHE A 533 -5.38 10.29 2.10
N ILE A 534 -6.41 9.43 2.13
CA ILE A 534 -7.57 9.52 1.23
C ILE A 534 -8.37 10.80 1.48
N GLN A 535 -8.54 11.21 2.74
CA GLN A 535 -9.25 12.45 3.06
C GLN A 535 -8.55 13.68 2.46
N GLN A 536 -7.22 13.74 2.57
CA GLN A 536 -6.40 14.82 1.98
C GLN A 536 -6.46 14.81 0.46
N LEU A 537 -6.24 13.64 -0.14
CA LEU A 537 -6.34 13.44 -1.58
C LEU A 537 -7.71 13.91 -2.10
N GLY A 538 -8.78 13.48 -1.45
CA GLY A 538 -10.15 13.78 -1.86
C GLY A 538 -10.56 15.25 -1.80
N ARG A 539 -9.78 16.13 -1.14
CA ARG A 539 -9.96 17.58 -1.24
C ARG A 539 -9.72 18.07 -2.67
N GLY A 540 -8.75 17.49 -3.35
CA GLY A 540 -8.42 17.80 -4.73
C GLY A 540 -9.21 16.99 -5.76
N LEU A 541 -10.07 16.05 -5.38
CA LEU A 541 -10.75 15.17 -6.35
C LEU A 541 -12.12 15.69 -6.81
N ARG A 542 -12.55 16.86 -6.34
CA ARG A 542 -13.82 17.46 -6.78
C ARG A 542 -13.75 17.91 -8.25
N LYS A 543 -14.83 17.67 -9.00
CA LYS A 543 -15.01 18.15 -10.37
C LYS A 543 -15.50 19.60 -10.40
N VAL A 544 -14.89 20.41 -11.24
CA VAL A 544 -15.28 21.80 -11.51
C VAL A 544 -15.00 22.11 -12.97
N ASP A 545 -15.83 22.95 -13.57
CA ASP A 545 -15.60 23.44 -14.93
C ASP A 545 -14.23 24.11 -15.05
N GLY A 546 -13.45 23.68 -16.06
CA GLY A 546 -12.11 24.18 -16.33
C GLY A 546 -10.97 23.45 -15.60
N LYS A 547 -11.29 22.52 -14.70
CA LYS A 547 -10.30 21.61 -14.08
C LYS A 547 -10.32 20.25 -14.77
N ASN A 548 -9.19 19.88 -15.38
CA ASN A 548 -9.09 18.61 -16.11
C ASN A 548 -8.64 17.44 -15.23
N TYR A 549 -7.70 17.68 -14.31
CA TYR A 549 -7.18 16.68 -13.39
C TYR A 549 -6.53 17.33 -12.16
N LEU A 550 -6.24 16.52 -11.15
CA LEU A 550 -5.46 16.87 -9.96
C LEU A 550 -4.02 16.36 -10.09
N THR A 551 -3.02 17.22 -9.91
CA THR A 551 -1.63 16.78 -9.71
C THR A 551 -1.39 16.50 -8.23
N VAL A 552 -0.85 15.33 -7.89
CA VAL A 552 -0.47 14.98 -6.50
C VAL A 552 1.01 14.64 -6.48
N ILE A 553 1.76 15.31 -5.62
CA ILE A 553 3.20 15.11 -5.44
C ILE A 553 3.43 14.72 -3.99
N ASP A 554 3.91 13.50 -3.77
CA ASP A 554 4.13 12.95 -2.44
C ASP A 554 5.63 12.76 -2.20
N PHE A 555 6.18 13.51 -1.25
CA PHE A 555 7.59 13.44 -0.87
C PHE A 555 7.78 12.31 0.15
N ILE A 556 8.30 11.20 -0.32
CA ILE A 556 8.41 9.96 0.42
C ILE A 556 9.84 9.81 0.98
N GLY A 557 9.94 10.02 2.29
CA GLY A 557 11.11 9.68 3.10
C GLY A 557 11.21 8.17 3.37
N ASN A 558 12.18 7.78 4.20
CA ASN A 558 12.31 6.39 4.64
C ASN A 558 11.42 6.14 5.87
N TYR A 559 10.14 5.88 5.63
CA TYR A 559 9.17 5.64 6.70
C TYR A 559 8.77 4.17 6.75
N GLU A 560 8.69 3.60 7.95
CA GLU A 560 8.20 2.22 8.17
C GLU A 560 6.77 2.02 7.63
N ASN A 561 5.97 3.09 7.58
CA ASN A 561 4.56 3.05 7.18
C ASN A 561 4.31 3.31 5.69
N ASN A 562 5.36 3.35 4.85
CA ASN A 562 5.21 3.58 3.41
C ASN A 562 4.31 2.54 2.71
N TYR A 563 4.14 1.34 3.27
CA TYR A 563 3.21 0.31 2.77
C TYR A 563 1.74 0.74 2.82
N LEU A 564 1.37 1.80 3.57
CA LEU A 564 0.01 2.35 3.60
C LEU A 564 -0.36 3.12 2.32
N ILE A 565 0.62 3.63 1.57
CA ILE A 565 0.41 4.39 0.34
C ILE A 565 -0.31 3.53 -0.73
N PRO A 566 0.18 2.32 -1.10
CA PRO A 566 -0.56 1.47 -2.03
C PRO A 566 -1.93 1.05 -1.49
N ILE A 567 -2.06 0.77 -0.20
CA ILE A 567 -3.36 0.43 0.42
C ILE A 567 -4.37 1.57 0.19
N ALA A 568 -3.96 2.81 0.43
CA ALA A 568 -4.81 3.98 0.30
C ALA A 568 -5.20 4.27 -1.16
N LEU A 569 -4.25 4.14 -2.10
CA LEU A 569 -4.46 4.49 -3.51
C LEU A 569 -5.24 3.42 -4.29
N TYR A 570 -4.93 2.15 -4.07
CA TYR A 570 -5.56 1.03 -4.79
C TYR A 570 -6.79 0.46 -4.06
N GLY A 571 -6.94 0.76 -2.76
CA GLY A 571 -8.07 0.30 -1.95
C GLY A 571 -7.97 -1.16 -1.49
N ASP A 572 -6.81 -1.80 -1.64
CA ASP A 572 -6.58 -3.17 -1.18
C ASP A 572 -6.35 -3.22 0.34
N THR A 573 -7.39 -3.62 1.07
CA THR A 573 -7.38 -3.80 2.53
C THR A 573 -7.07 -5.23 2.96
N SER A 574 -6.56 -6.09 2.09
CA SER A 574 -6.19 -7.47 2.43
C SER A 574 -4.96 -7.56 3.32
N TYR A 575 -4.09 -6.54 3.31
CA TYR A 575 -2.77 -6.54 3.94
C TYR A 575 -1.89 -7.75 3.50
N ASN A 576 -2.17 -8.29 2.32
CA ASN A 576 -1.38 -9.35 1.74
C ASN A 576 -0.15 -8.73 1.03
N LYS A 577 1.05 -9.00 1.55
CA LYS A 577 2.30 -8.43 1.02
C LYS A 577 2.47 -8.67 -0.47
N ASP A 578 2.07 -9.84 -0.97
CA ASP A 578 2.18 -10.19 -2.40
C ASP A 578 1.29 -9.31 -3.27
N SER A 579 0.04 -9.12 -2.82
CA SER A 579 -0.94 -8.26 -3.50
C SER A 579 -0.45 -6.81 -3.55
N LEU A 580 0.09 -6.28 -2.44
CA LEU A 580 0.67 -4.93 -2.40
C LEU A 580 1.86 -4.77 -3.36
N ARG A 581 2.77 -5.76 -3.43
CA ARG A 581 3.91 -5.71 -4.36
C ARG A 581 3.47 -5.73 -5.82
N LYS A 582 2.45 -6.53 -6.12
CA LYS A 582 1.86 -6.59 -7.46
C LYS A 582 1.27 -5.24 -7.87
N LEU A 583 0.53 -4.58 -6.97
CA LEU A 583 -0.06 -3.25 -7.23
C LEU A 583 1.00 -2.19 -7.51
N ILE A 584 2.10 -2.18 -6.75
CA ILE A 584 3.22 -1.25 -6.99
C ILE A 584 3.93 -1.54 -8.31
N THR A 585 4.05 -2.81 -8.69
CA THR A 585 4.69 -3.22 -9.94
C THR A 585 3.83 -2.91 -11.16
N GLU A 586 2.53 -3.17 -11.09
CA GLU A 586 1.58 -2.92 -12.19
C GLU A 586 1.21 -1.44 -12.33
N GLY A 587 1.44 -0.63 -11.28
CA GLY A 587 1.32 0.82 -11.30
C GLY A 587 -0.04 1.30 -11.81
N SER A 588 -0.02 2.17 -12.82
CA SER A 588 -1.22 2.81 -13.39
C SER A 588 -2.20 1.85 -14.11
N ARG A 589 -1.84 0.58 -14.32
CA ARG A 589 -2.70 -0.40 -15.00
C ARG A 589 -3.95 -0.75 -14.19
N MET A 590 -3.81 -0.85 -12.87
CA MET A 590 -4.89 -1.29 -11.97
C MET A 590 -5.80 -0.15 -11.50
N ILE A 591 -5.42 1.10 -11.75
CA ILE A 591 -6.23 2.26 -11.35
C ILE A 591 -7.37 2.50 -12.34
N PRO A 592 -8.62 2.63 -11.88
CA PRO A 592 -9.73 3.03 -12.73
C PRO A 592 -9.57 4.39 -13.42
N GLY A 593 -10.21 4.51 -14.59
CA GLY A 593 -10.31 5.79 -15.29
C GLY A 593 -8.98 6.28 -15.90
N ALA A 594 -8.88 7.60 -16.06
CA ALA A 594 -7.74 8.30 -16.66
C ALA A 594 -6.65 8.68 -15.64
N SER A 595 -6.83 8.30 -14.37
CA SER A 595 -5.85 8.57 -13.31
C SER A 595 -4.60 7.71 -13.46
N THR A 596 -3.45 8.23 -13.00
CA THR A 596 -2.17 7.52 -13.02
C THR A 596 -1.46 7.60 -11.67
N ILE A 597 -0.69 6.56 -11.35
CA ILE A 597 0.19 6.46 -10.19
C ILE A 597 1.58 6.14 -10.71
N ASN A 598 2.54 6.96 -10.33
CA ASN A 598 3.91 6.86 -10.75
C ASN A 598 4.81 7.05 -9.52
N PHE A 599 5.77 6.14 -9.33
CA PHE A 599 6.81 6.26 -8.31
C PHE A 599 8.16 6.39 -9.00
N ASP A 600 9.06 7.22 -8.47
CA ASP A 600 10.46 7.13 -8.89
C ASP A 600 11.10 5.81 -8.38
N LYS A 601 12.26 5.45 -8.93
CA LYS A 601 12.91 4.17 -8.65
C LYS A 601 13.21 3.98 -7.16
N ILE A 602 13.79 4.99 -6.51
CA ILE A 602 14.19 4.95 -5.10
C ILE A 602 12.95 4.82 -4.20
N THR A 603 11.91 5.59 -4.47
CA THR A 603 10.63 5.53 -3.75
C THR A 603 9.97 4.16 -3.89
N LYS A 604 9.97 3.59 -5.09
CA LYS A 604 9.43 2.24 -5.34
C LYS A 604 10.15 1.20 -4.48
N GLU A 605 11.48 1.28 -4.39
CA GLU A 605 12.29 0.42 -3.55
C GLU A 605 12.03 0.64 -2.05
N ARG A 606 11.91 1.89 -1.58
CA ARG A 606 11.54 2.21 -0.18
C ARG A 606 10.18 1.63 0.19
N ILE A 607 9.19 1.70 -0.71
CA ILE A 607 7.89 1.09 -0.49
C ILE A 607 8.04 -0.44 -0.39
N PHE A 608 8.78 -1.08 -1.30
CA PHE A 608 9.04 -2.53 -1.21
C PHE A 608 9.72 -2.91 0.11
N GLN A 609 10.77 -2.19 0.51
CA GLN A 609 11.45 -2.42 1.79
C GLN A 609 10.50 -2.29 2.98
N SER A 610 9.62 -1.29 2.99
CA SER A 610 8.61 -1.14 4.04
C SER A 610 7.58 -2.28 4.05
N ILE A 611 7.21 -2.82 2.88
CA ILE A 611 6.33 -4.01 2.79
C ILE A 611 7.07 -5.24 3.33
N ASP A 612 8.36 -5.37 3.06
CA ASP A 612 9.17 -6.52 3.48
C ASP A 612 9.44 -6.49 4.99
N SER A 613 9.86 -5.35 5.53
CA SER A 613 10.18 -5.18 6.96
C SER A 613 8.94 -5.12 7.86
N SER A 614 7.79 -4.64 7.36
CA SER A 614 6.58 -4.50 8.18
C SER A 614 6.09 -5.86 8.68
N ASN A 615 5.94 -5.99 10.00
CA ASN A 615 5.22 -7.12 10.58
C ASN A 615 3.73 -6.82 10.54
N LEU A 616 3.08 -7.17 9.43
CA LEU A 616 1.64 -7.00 9.32
C LEU A 616 0.90 -7.89 10.34
N GLN A 617 1.47 -8.99 10.81
CA GLN A 617 0.81 -9.99 11.67
C GLN A 617 0.85 -9.64 13.17
N LEU A 618 1.07 -8.38 13.54
CA LEU A 618 1.03 -7.97 14.95
C LEU A 618 -0.37 -8.23 15.54
N PHE A 619 -0.40 -8.73 16.77
CA PHE A 619 -1.66 -9.06 17.45
C PHE A 619 -2.58 -7.85 17.58
N ALA A 620 -2.01 -6.68 17.90
CA ALA A 620 -2.77 -5.43 18.03
C ALA A 620 -3.51 -5.09 16.73
N ASP A 621 -2.84 -5.21 15.59
CA ASP A 621 -3.42 -4.92 14.27
C ASP A 621 -4.47 -5.96 13.87
N LEU A 622 -4.16 -7.25 14.03
CA LEU A 622 -5.13 -8.32 13.76
C LEU A 622 -6.39 -8.18 14.63
N LYS A 623 -6.21 -7.89 15.93
CA LYS A 623 -7.34 -7.68 16.85
C LYS A 623 -8.16 -6.46 16.45
N LYS A 624 -7.50 -5.39 16.01
CA LYS A 624 -8.15 -4.18 15.50
C LYS A 624 -8.99 -4.49 14.26
N ASP A 625 -8.45 -5.20 13.27
CA ASP A 625 -9.16 -5.57 12.05
C ASP A 625 -10.32 -6.54 12.31
N TYR A 626 -10.13 -7.48 13.23
CA TYR A 626 -11.20 -8.37 13.72
C TYR A 626 -12.33 -7.56 14.36
N ASN A 627 -11.99 -6.65 15.28
CA ASN A 627 -12.98 -5.81 15.95
C ASN A 627 -13.70 -4.91 14.96
N LEU A 628 -12.98 -4.37 13.98
CA LEU A 628 -13.56 -3.52 12.95
C LEU A 628 -14.63 -4.27 12.14
N LEU A 629 -14.35 -5.50 11.73
CA LEU A 629 -15.34 -6.32 11.01
C LEU A 629 -16.47 -6.78 11.94
N LYS A 630 -16.16 -7.13 13.20
CA LYS A 630 -17.18 -7.44 14.23
C LYS A 630 -18.15 -6.28 14.42
N PHE A 631 -17.62 -5.05 14.51
CA PHE A 631 -18.42 -3.83 14.56
C PHE A 631 -19.22 -3.64 13.28
N ARG A 632 -18.70 -3.97 12.10
CA ARG A 632 -19.50 -3.89 10.88
C ARG A 632 -20.68 -4.88 10.84
N LEU A 633 -20.45 -6.11 11.31
CA LEU A 633 -21.40 -7.23 11.23
C LEU A 633 -22.41 -7.26 12.38
N GLY A 634 -22.09 -6.67 13.53
CA GLY A 634 -22.85 -6.85 14.77
C GLY A 634 -22.73 -8.24 15.40
N ARG A 635 -21.89 -9.12 14.85
CA ARG A 635 -21.57 -10.46 15.36
C ARG A 635 -20.08 -10.75 15.19
N SER A 636 -19.57 -11.76 15.89
CA SER A 636 -18.20 -12.23 15.66
C SER A 636 -18.03 -12.69 14.20
N PRO A 637 -16.99 -12.19 13.49
CA PRO A 637 -16.73 -12.60 12.12
C PRO A 637 -16.16 -14.01 12.05
N MET A 638 -16.36 -14.63 10.89
CA MET A 638 -15.77 -15.87 10.41
C MET A 638 -14.83 -15.54 9.23
N MET A 639 -14.02 -16.49 8.76
CA MET A 639 -13.06 -16.26 7.67
C MET A 639 -13.73 -15.78 6.39
N MET A 640 -14.87 -16.37 6.00
CA MET A 640 -15.60 -15.94 4.80
C MET A 640 -16.17 -14.52 4.90
N ASP A 641 -16.49 -14.04 6.09
CA ASP A 641 -16.97 -12.66 6.27
C ASP A 641 -15.88 -11.65 5.87
N PHE A 642 -14.60 -11.93 6.16
CA PHE A 642 -13.51 -11.06 5.73
C PHE A 642 -13.42 -10.98 4.21
N ILE A 643 -13.67 -12.10 3.52
CA ILE A 643 -13.65 -12.18 2.06
C ILE A 643 -14.80 -11.39 1.45
N GLU A 644 -16.02 -11.60 1.95
CA GLU A 644 -17.24 -10.95 1.45
C GLU A 644 -17.18 -9.43 1.61
N HIS A 645 -16.53 -8.94 2.67
CA HIS A 645 -16.37 -7.51 2.93
C HIS A 645 -15.07 -6.91 2.36
N GLY A 646 -14.28 -7.66 1.58
CA GLY A 646 -13.01 -7.17 1.01
C GLY A 646 -11.99 -6.73 2.07
N SER A 647 -12.08 -7.32 3.27
CA SER A 647 -11.25 -6.98 4.43
C SER A 647 -9.93 -7.75 4.40
N ARG A 648 -9.23 -7.74 5.53
CA ARG A 648 -7.97 -8.44 5.75
C ARG A 648 -8.03 -9.91 5.36
N ASP A 649 -6.96 -10.41 4.72
CA ASP A 649 -6.82 -11.82 4.37
C ASP A 649 -6.96 -12.70 5.63
N PRO A 650 -7.98 -13.57 5.70
CA PRO A 650 -8.27 -14.34 6.91
C PRO A 650 -7.18 -15.37 7.23
N PHE A 651 -6.32 -15.73 6.28
CA PHE A 651 -5.20 -16.65 6.54
C PHE A 651 -4.10 -16.01 7.41
N LEU A 652 -4.02 -14.68 7.46
CA LEU A 652 -3.06 -13.98 8.35
C LEU A 652 -3.37 -14.24 9.84
N PHE A 653 -4.65 -14.43 10.19
CA PHE A 653 -5.05 -14.82 11.54
C PHE A 653 -4.66 -16.27 11.85
N VAL A 654 -4.78 -17.16 10.85
CA VAL A 654 -4.36 -18.57 10.92
C VAL A 654 -2.84 -18.67 11.08
N ASP A 655 -2.06 -17.88 10.34
CA ASP A 655 -0.61 -17.87 10.49
C ASP A 655 -0.18 -17.47 11.90
N TYR A 656 -0.80 -16.43 12.44
CA TYR A 656 -0.52 -15.89 13.78
C TYR A 656 -0.93 -16.86 14.91
N SER A 657 -2.14 -17.45 14.87
CA SER A 657 -2.68 -18.28 15.97
C SER A 657 -2.81 -19.77 15.66
N LYS A 658 -2.26 -20.23 14.54
CA LYS A 658 -2.33 -21.59 13.98
C LYS A 658 -3.69 -22.04 13.44
N SER A 659 -4.78 -21.49 13.94
CA SER A 659 -6.13 -21.64 13.41
C SER A 659 -6.90 -20.34 13.64
N TYR A 660 -7.96 -20.12 12.86
CA TYR A 660 -8.84 -18.98 13.08
C TYR A 660 -9.59 -19.09 14.42
N TYR A 661 -9.98 -20.31 14.81
CA TYR A 661 -10.61 -20.58 16.11
C TYR A 661 -9.72 -20.17 17.30
N ASN A 662 -8.42 -20.48 17.26
CA ASN A 662 -7.50 -20.09 18.32
C ASN A 662 -7.37 -18.56 18.43
N PHE A 663 -7.36 -17.86 17.29
CA PHE A 663 -7.38 -16.40 17.28
C PHE A 663 -8.67 -15.86 17.89
N TYR A 664 -9.80 -16.40 17.47
CA TYR A 664 -11.13 -16.07 17.98
C TYR A 664 -11.21 -16.21 19.51
N LEU A 665 -10.75 -17.33 20.08
CA LEU A 665 -10.68 -17.53 21.53
C LEU A 665 -9.82 -16.48 22.24
N LYS A 666 -8.66 -16.15 21.65
CA LYS A 666 -7.72 -15.18 22.21
C LYS A 666 -8.30 -13.77 22.29
N VAL A 667 -9.14 -13.39 21.32
CA VAL A 667 -9.77 -12.06 21.27
C VAL A 667 -11.02 -11.98 22.15
N GLU A 668 -11.91 -12.97 22.07
CA GLU A 668 -13.20 -12.95 22.79
C GLU A 668 -13.08 -13.29 24.28
N ARG A 669 -11.91 -13.77 24.75
CA ARG A 669 -11.63 -14.08 26.16
C ARG A 669 -12.73 -14.94 26.82
N LEU A 670 -13.24 -15.93 26.09
CA LEU A 670 -14.31 -16.81 26.58
C LEU A 670 -13.81 -17.66 27.76
N GLU A 671 -14.47 -17.55 28.91
CA GLU A 671 -14.12 -18.26 30.15
C GLU A 671 -14.40 -19.78 30.09
N SER A 672 -15.18 -20.24 29.11
CA SER A 672 -15.48 -21.66 28.87
C SER A 672 -14.85 -22.15 27.55
N LEU A 673 -13.95 -23.13 27.63
CA LEU A 673 -13.46 -23.87 26.46
C LEU A 673 -14.61 -24.72 25.88
N GLU A 674 -15.21 -24.26 24.77
CA GLU A 674 -16.29 -25.00 24.08
C GLU A 674 -15.77 -26.23 23.31
N LEU A 675 -14.47 -26.27 23.01
CA LEU A 675 -13.79 -27.38 22.35
C LEU A 675 -12.74 -28.02 23.28
N SER A 676 -12.54 -29.33 23.13
CA SER A 676 -11.43 -30.02 23.78
C SER A 676 -10.09 -29.62 23.13
N LYS A 677 -8.99 -29.67 23.89
CA LYS A 677 -7.63 -29.41 23.35
C LYS A 677 -7.30 -30.27 22.13
N GLN A 678 -7.87 -31.48 22.04
CA GLN A 678 -7.71 -32.36 20.89
C GLN A 678 -8.43 -31.81 19.64
N HIS A 679 -9.66 -31.33 19.79
CA HIS A 679 -10.41 -30.72 18.68
C HIS A 679 -9.77 -29.42 18.21
N GLU A 680 -9.26 -28.60 19.13
CA GLU A 680 -8.49 -27.40 18.80
C GLU A 680 -7.25 -27.75 17.96
N LYS A 681 -6.50 -28.77 18.38
CA LYS A 681 -5.32 -29.20 17.67
C LYS A 681 -5.63 -29.73 16.26
N LEU A 682 -6.79 -30.37 16.10
CA LEU A 682 -7.25 -30.85 14.82
C LEU A 682 -7.65 -29.71 13.88
N LEU A 683 -8.27 -28.63 14.39
CA LEU A 683 -8.51 -27.42 13.60
C LEU A 683 -7.20 -26.74 13.15
N GLU A 684 -6.18 -26.67 14.02
CA GLU A 684 -4.85 -26.17 13.61
C GLU A 684 -4.27 -26.95 12.43
N LEU A 685 -4.46 -28.27 12.46
CA LEU A 685 -3.99 -29.16 11.39
C LEU A 685 -4.74 -28.92 10.09
N PHE A 686 -6.08 -28.90 10.12
CA PHE A 686 -6.86 -28.61 8.92
C PHE A 686 -6.53 -27.23 8.35
N SER A 687 -6.44 -26.19 9.18
CA SER A 687 -6.18 -24.83 8.71
C SER A 687 -4.81 -24.67 8.04
N LYS A 688 -3.73 -25.26 8.60
CA LYS A 688 -2.37 -25.09 8.04
C LYS A 688 -2.02 -26.08 6.94
N GLU A 689 -2.47 -27.32 7.07
CA GLU A 689 -1.95 -28.43 6.25
C GLU A 689 -2.85 -28.77 5.08
N ILE A 690 -4.15 -28.44 5.15
CA ILE A 690 -5.15 -28.79 4.13
C ILE A 690 -5.74 -27.52 3.55
N ASN A 691 -6.38 -26.70 4.38
CA ASN A 691 -7.14 -25.52 3.98
C ASN A 691 -6.25 -24.29 3.69
N ASN A 692 -5.01 -24.49 3.25
CA ASN A 692 -4.05 -23.42 2.93
C ASN A 692 -4.13 -22.90 1.47
N SER A 693 -5.20 -23.28 0.76
CA SER A 693 -5.56 -22.87 -0.61
C SER A 693 -4.58 -23.27 -1.71
N LYS A 694 -3.61 -24.15 -1.42
CA LYS A 694 -2.64 -24.63 -2.45
C LYS A 694 -3.14 -25.85 -3.22
N ARG A 695 -4.03 -26.66 -2.62
CA ARG A 695 -4.64 -27.86 -3.22
C ARG A 695 -6.13 -27.85 -2.93
N VAL A 696 -6.97 -27.83 -3.96
CA VAL A 696 -8.43 -27.68 -3.79
C VAL A 696 -9.14 -29.02 -3.57
N GLU A 697 -8.59 -30.10 -4.11
CA GLU A 697 -9.14 -31.45 -4.08
C GLU A 697 -9.42 -31.92 -2.65
N GLU A 698 -8.47 -31.70 -1.74
CA GLU A 698 -8.59 -32.09 -0.33
C GLU A 698 -9.75 -31.34 0.36
N SER A 699 -9.92 -30.05 0.05
CA SER A 699 -11.01 -29.22 0.59
C SER A 699 -12.37 -29.63 0.01
N LEU A 700 -12.43 -29.99 -1.28
CA LEU A 700 -13.65 -30.47 -1.94
C LEU A 700 -14.09 -31.84 -1.40
N ILE A 701 -13.15 -32.75 -1.14
CA ILE A 701 -13.44 -34.04 -0.51
C ILE A 701 -14.08 -33.80 0.86
N LEU A 702 -13.47 -32.97 1.71
CA LEU A 702 -14.01 -32.67 3.03
C LEU A 702 -15.40 -32.04 2.95
N LYS A 703 -15.59 -31.04 2.08
CA LYS A 703 -16.88 -30.38 1.89
C LYS A 703 -17.97 -31.38 1.49
N SER A 704 -17.70 -32.17 0.46
CA SER A 704 -18.67 -33.12 -0.10
C SER A 704 -19.02 -34.21 0.92
N LEU A 705 -18.03 -34.74 1.65
CA LEU A 705 -18.30 -35.73 2.69
C LEU A 705 -19.11 -35.18 3.87
N ILE A 706 -18.91 -33.90 4.25
CA ILE A 706 -19.71 -33.26 5.32
C ILE A 706 -21.17 -33.01 4.87
N GLU A 707 -21.40 -32.81 3.56
CA GLU A 707 -22.73 -32.56 2.99
C GLU A 707 -23.48 -33.86 2.65
N LEU A 708 -22.80 -34.85 2.10
CA LEU A 708 -23.39 -36.07 1.52
C LEU A 708 -23.17 -37.35 2.35
N ASN A 709 -22.30 -37.32 3.37
CA ASN A 709 -21.82 -38.45 4.18
C ASN A 709 -21.02 -39.53 3.43
N GLU A 710 -21.16 -39.64 2.12
CA GLU A 710 -20.34 -40.49 1.24
C GLU A 710 -19.98 -39.72 -0.04
N LEU A 711 -18.84 -40.05 -0.64
CA LEU A 711 -18.39 -39.48 -1.91
C LEU A 711 -17.75 -40.59 -2.76
N SER A 712 -18.24 -40.81 -3.97
CA SER A 712 -17.54 -41.69 -4.92
C SER A 712 -16.28 -41.01 -5.46
N VAL A 713 -15.22 -41.79 -5.65
CA VAL A 713 -14.00 -41.32 -6.31
C VAL A 713 -14.29 -40.87 -7.76
N ASP A 714 -15.24 -41.52 -8.44
CA ASP A 714 -15.63 -41.14 -9.80
C ASP A 714 -16.41 -39.82 -9.82
N ASP A 715 -17.32 -39.61 -8.85
CA ASP A 715 -18.01 -38.32 -8.69
C ASP A 715 -17.03 -37.17 -8.44
N LEU A 716 -15.97 -37.42 -7.64
CA LEU A 716 -14.91 -36.44 -7.40
C LEU A 716 -14.15 -36.09 -8.70
N ARG A 717 -13.83 -37.09 -9.52
CA ARG A 717 -13.18 -36.88 -10.83
C ARG A 717 -14.04 -36.03 -11.74
N ASP A 718 -15.32 -36.36 -11.84
CA ASP A 718 -16.28 -35.64 -12.68
C ASP A 718 -16.47 -34.20 -12.21
N MET A 719 -16.58 -33.98 -10.90
CA MET A 719 -16.68 -32.64 -10.32
C MET A 719 -15.45 -31.78 -10.65
N ILE A 720 -14.24 -32.31 -10.49
CA ILE A 720 -13.01 -31.55 -10.78
C ILE A 720 -12.86 -31.30 -12.29
N LEU A 721 -13.18 -32.29 -13.12
CA LEU A 721 -13.12 -32.14 -14.57
C LEU A 721 -14.11 -31.07 -15.06
N GLN A 722 -15.34 -31.07 -14.55
CA GLN A 722 -16.35 -30.08 -14.92
C GLN A 722 -15.99 -28.67 -14.43
N GLN A 723 -15.47 -28.54 -13.21
CA GLN A 723 -15.22 -27.24 -12.60
C GLN A 723 -13.87 -26.62 -13.00
N TYR A 724 -12.84 -27.44 -13.20
CA TYR A 724 -11.47 -26.98 -13.44
C TYR A 724 -10.86 -27.49 -14.75
N GLY A 725 -11.53 -28.35 -15.52
CA GLY A 725 -11.04 -28.79 -16.83
C GLY A 725 -9.86 -29.77 -16.81
N TYR A 726 -9.47 -30.29 -15.63
CA TYR A 726 -8.42 -31.31 -15.52
C TYR A 726 -8.91 -32.58 -14.80
N SER A 727 -8.31 -33.72 -15.15
CA SER A 727 -8.58 -35.00 -14.49
C SER A 727 -7.53 -35.29 -13.42
N ILE A 728 -7.95 -35.81 -12.26
CA ILE A 728 -7.05 -36.27 -11.20
C ILE A 728 -6.60 -37.72 -11.42
N THR A 729 -5.33 -38.00 -11.10
CA THR A 729 -4.75 -39.35 -11.17
C THR A 729 -5.04 -40.15 -9.90
N GLU A 730 -4.95 -41.48 -9.99
CA GLU A 730 -5.07 -42.37 -8.81
C GLU A 730 -4.05 -42.01 -7.71
N GLU A 731 -2.79 -41.76 -8.09
CA GLU A 731 -1.74 -41.32 -7.17
C GLU A 731 -2.11 -40.00 -6.43
N THR A 732 -2.84 -39.11 -7.11
CA THR A 732 -3.31 -37.86 -6.50
C THR A 732 -4.43 -38.12 -5.49
N ILE A 733 -5.34 -39.06 -5.78
CA ILE A 733 -6.41 -39.47 -4.87
C ILE A 733 -5.82 -40.12 -3.62
N GLU A 734 -4.92 -41.08 -3.79
CA GLU A 734 -4.19 -41.71 -2.69
C GLU A 734 -3.43 -40.68 -1.84
N SER A 735 -2.78 -39.70 -2.50
CA SER A 735 -2.12 -38.59 -1.81
C SER A 735 -3.11 -37.73 -1.02
N CYS A 736 -4.27 -37.38 -1.57
CA CYS A 736 -5.30 -36.62 -0.86
C CYS A 736 -5.80 -37.36 0.38
N ILE A 737 -6.09 -38.67 0.26
CA ILE A 737 -6.51 -39.52 1.38
C ILE A 737 -5.41 -39.56 2.46
N SER A 738 -4.15 -39.72 2.05
CA SER A 738 -2.99 -39.73 2.95
C SER A 738 -2.81 -38.40 3.69
N ASN A 739 -2.98 -37.27 2.97
CA ASN A 739 -2.85 -35.92 3.52
C ASN A 739 -3.99 -35.58 4.47
N LEU A 740 -5.23 -35.93 4.13
CA LEU A 740 -6.41 -35.72 4.98
C LEU A 740 -6.37 -36.54 6.27
N ASN A 741 -5.65 -37.66 6.28
CA ASN A 741 -5.30 -38.42 7.49
C ASN A 741 -3.98 -37.96 8.14
N PHE A 742 -3.41 -36.83 7.69
CA PHE A 742 -2.17 -36.24 8.20
C PHE A 742 -0.95 -37.18 8.25
N LYS A 743 -0.91 -38.19 7.36
CA LYS A 743 0.22 -39.12 7.26
C LYS A 743 1.46 -38.45 6.69
N PHE A 744 1.29 -37.50 5.76
CA PHE A 744 2.38 -36.72 5.16
C PHE A 744 3.25 -36.01 6.21
N ILE A 745 2.63 -35.46 7.26
CA ILE A 745 3.29 -34.80 8.38
C ILE A 745 3.56 -35.74 9.58
N ARG A 746 3.40 -37.05 9.40
CA ARG A 746 3.70 -38.10 10.39
C ARG A 746 2.88 -38.02 11.68
N LYS A 747 1.60 -37.64 11.57
CA LYS A 747 0.65 -37.67 12.70
C LYS A 747 -0.31 -38.85 12.66
N GLU A 748 -0.78 -39.22 11.45
CA GLU A 748 -1.64 -40.38 11.22
C GLU A 748 -2.98 -40.36 11.98
N GLU A 749 -3.74 -39.28 11.81
CA GLU A 749 -5.11 -39.20 12.35
C GLU A 749 -6.08 -40.06 11.52
N LYS A 750 -7.11 -40.63 12.16
CA LYS A 750 -8.16 -41.41 11.48
C LYS A 750 -9.34 -40.52 11.08
N ILE A 751 -9.18 -39.77 10.00
CA ILE A 751 -10.20 -38.84 9.51
C ILE A 751 -11.14 -39.53 8.52
N LEU A 752 -10.59 -40.13 7.46
CA LEU A 752 -11.36 -40.80 6.42
C LEU A 752 -10.70 -42.08 5.90
N TYR A 753 -11.49 -42.98 5.34
CA TYR A 753 -11.05 -44.19 4.67
C TYR A 753 -11.80 -44.39 3.35
N GLU A 754 -11.26 -45.27 2.52
CA GLU A 754 -11.88 -45.68 1.26
C GLU A 754 -12.37 -47.13 1.38
N GLU A 755 -13.60 -47.39 0.96
CA GLU A 755 -14.18 -48.72 0.85
C GLU A 755 -15.01 -48.81 -0.44
N GLY A 756 -14.71 -49.78 -1.31
CA GLY A 756 -15.48 -50.02 -2.53
C GLY A 756 -15.52 -48.84 -3.52
N GLY A 757 -14.46 -48.02 -3.59
CA GLY A 757 -14.40 -46.83 -4.45
C GLY A 757 -15.19 -45.63 -3.92
N LYS A 758 -15.61 -45.68 -2.65
CA LYS A 758 -16.28 -44.59 -1.94
C LYS A 758 -15.45 -44.17 -0.72
N LEU A 759 -15.44 -42.86 -0.46
CA LEU A 759 -14.81 -42.26 0.70
C LEU A 759 -15.84 -42.10 1.82
N HIS A 760 -15.41 -42.41 3.05
CA HIS A 760 -16.21 -42.33 4.26
C HIS A 760 -15.40 -41.75 5.42
N PHE A 761 -16.05 -41.03 6.34
CA PHE A 761 -15.42 -40.63 7.59
C PHE A 761 -15.37 -41.78 8.58
N TYR A 762 -14.31 -41.83 9.41
CA TYR A 762 -14.30 -42.72 10.57
C TYR A 762 -15.34 -42.26 11.61
N GLU A 763 -15.94 -43.21 12.33
CA GLU A 763 -16.90 -42.95 13.41
C GLU A 763 -16.35 -42.01 14.50
N GLU A 764 -15.06 -42.13 14.82
CA GLU A 764 -14.37 -41.24 15.76
C GLU A 764 -14.46 -39.77 15.30
N PHE A 765 -14.19 -39.50 14.02
CA PHE A 765 -14.25 -38.16 13.44
C PHE A 765 -15.69 -37.66 13.26
N LEU A 766 -16.64 -38.55 12.91
CA LEU A 766 -18.06 -38.22 12.92
C LEU A 766 -18.52 -37.76 14.32
N GLY A 767 -17.98 -38.35 15.38
CA GLY A 767 -18.17 -37.89 16.76
C GLY A 767 -17.70 -36.45 16.98
N VAL A 768 -16.54 -36.08 16.43
CA VAL A 768 -16.01 -34.70 16.50
C VAL A 768 -16.89 -33.73 15.70
N LEU A 769 -17.33 -34.11 14.50
CA LEU A 769 -18.19 -33.28 13.64
C LEU A 769 -19.58 -32.99 14.24
N LYS A 770 -20.06 -33.80 15.19
CA LYS A 770 -21.30 -33.50 15.95
C LYS A 770 -21.17 -32.25 16.80
N ASN A 771 -19.96 -31.83 17.17
CA ASN A 771 -19.77 -30.56 17.85
C ASN A 771 -20.01 -29.40 16.86
N ARG A 772 -21.08 -28.62 17.12
CA ARG A 772 -21.54 -27.53 16.25
C ARG A 772 -20.43 -26.52 15.94
N LYS A 773 -19.64 -26.14 16.94
CA LYS A 773 -18.56 -25.15 16.80
C LYS A 773 -17.41 -25.68 15.96
N PHE A 774 -16.97 -26.91 16.23
CA PHE A 774 -15.92 -27.54 15.41
C PHE A 774 -16.34 -27.58 13.93
N ARG A 775 -17.57 -28.04 13.66
CA ARG A 775 -18.11 -28.13 12.29
C ARG A 775 -18.19 -26.76 11.62
N GLU A 776 -18.66 -25.73 12.33
CA GLU A 776 -18.79 -24.36 11.83
C GLU A 776 -17.43 -23.78 11.40
N PHE A 777 -16.41 -23.82 12.27
CA PHE A 777 -15.07 -23.32 11.95
C PHE A 777 -14.35 -24.14 10.88
N LEU A 778 -14.57 -25.47 10.84
CA LEU A 778 -13.99 -26.32 9.80
C LEU A 778 -14.59 -25.99 8.41
N LEU A 779 -15.92 -25.89 8.30
CA LEU A 779 -16.60 -25.58 7.05
C LEU A 779 -16.24 -24.19 6.51
N ASP A 780 -16.11 -23.20 7.41
CA ASP A 780 -15.69 -21.85 7.06
C ASP A 780 -14.23 -21.84 6.53
N SER A 781 -13.33 -22.57 7.19
CA SER A 781 -11.94 -22.74 6.73
C SER A 781 -11.86 -23.47 5.37
N ILE A 782 -12.69 -24.48 5.13
CA ILE A 782 -12.79 -25.19 3.85
C ILE A 782 -13.29 -24.24 2.75
N SER A 783 -14.35 -23.47 3.05
CA SER A 783 -14.96 -22.52 2.10
C SER A 783 -13.96 -21.43 1.70
N TYR A 784 -13.20 -20.90 2.66
CA TYR A 784 -12.10 -19.98 2.40
C TYR A 784 -11.06 -20.61 1.45
N SER A 785 -10.65 -21.85 1.70
CA SER A 785 -9.62 -22.51 0.91
C SER A 785 -10.02 -22.67 -0.55
N ILE A 786 -11.27 -23.11 -0.79
CA ILE A 786 -11.84 -23.25 -2.13
C ILE A 786 -11.94 -21.89 -2.82
N TYR A 787 -12.43 -20.87 -2.11
CA TYR A 787 -12.53 -19.51 -2.65
C TYR A 787 -11.16 -18.96 -3.08
N ALA A 788 -10.16 -19.05 -2.19
CA ALA A 788 -8.81 -18.53 -2.45
C ALA A 788 -8.12 -19.26 -3.60
N PHE A 789 -8.30 -20.58 -3.72
CA PHE A 789 -7.83 -21.33 -4.87
C PHE A 789 -8.52 -20.88 -6.17
N ASN A 790 -9.85 -20.80 -6.18
CA ASN A 790 -10.62 -20.37 -7.35
C ASN A 790 -10.26 -18.97 -7.83
N LYS A 791 -9.99 -18.04 -6.90
CA LYS A 791 -9.54 -16.68 -7.21
C LYS A 791 -8.22 -16.69 -7.99
N SER A 792 -7.32 -17.61 -7.65
CA SER A 792 -5.97 -17.71 -8.23
C SER A 792 -5.93 -18.60 -9.48
N TYR A 793 -6.90 -19.51 -9.62
CA TYR A 793 -6.94 -20.51 -10.67
C TYR A 793 -7.26 -19.90 -12.04
N ARG A 794 -6.44 -20.27 -13.03
CA ARG A 794 -6.68 -20.07 -14.46
C ARG A 794 -6.17 -21.32 -15.17
N GLU A 795 -6.98 -21.90 -16.04
CA GLU A 795 -6.67 -23.16 -16.74
C GLU A 795 -5.33 -23.09 -17.48
N GLU A 796 -5.09 -21.98 -18.20
CA GLU A 796 -3.84 -21.70 -18.94
C GLU A 796 -2.57 -21.68 -18.06
N ASN A 797 -2.73 -21.31 -16.79
CA ASN A 797 -1.64 -21.18 -15.81
C ASN A 797 -1.46 -22.42 -14.95
N TYR A 798 -2.37 -23.40 -15.03
CA TYR A 798 -2.30 -24.60 -14.21
C TYR A 798 -1.42 -25.68 -14.87
N LYS A 799 -0.29 -26.01 -14.23
CA LYS A 799 0.70 -26.98 -14.69
C LYS A 799 0.78 -28.17 -13.74
N LYS A 800 -0.02 -29.21 -14.02
CA LYS A 800 0.02 -30.53 -13.36
C LYS A 800 0.21 -30.40 -11.83
N GLY A 801 -0.73 -29.73 -11.17
CA GLY A 801 -0.74 -29.53 -9.71
C GLY A 801 -0.28 -28.16 -9.20
N LEU A 802 0.35 -27.33 -10.03
CA LEU A 802 0.89 -26.02 -9.63
C LEU A 802 0.38 -24.91 -10.54
N ILE A 803 -0.07 -23.79 -9.96
CA ILE A 803 -0.45 -22.58 -10.69
C ILE A 803 0.79 -21.70 -10.90
N LEU A 804 1.05 -21.28 -12.15
CA LEU A 804 2.13 -20.36 -12.51
C LEU A 804 2.05 -19.04 -11.74
N TYR A 805 3.22 -18.54 -11.34
CA TYR A 805 3.41 -17.29 -10.61
C TYR A 805 2.76 -17.23 -9.23
N ASN A 806 2.24 -18.35 -8.72
CA ASN A 806 1.84 -18.46 -7.32
C ASN A 806 3.04 -18.80 -6.43
N LYS A 807 2.98 -18.37 -5.18
CA LYS A 807 3.96 -18.71 -4.15
C LYS A 807 3.67 -20.06 -3.50
N TYR A 808 4.73 -20.86 -3.31
CA TYR A 808 4.68 -22.14 -2.61
C TYR A 808 5.85 -22.28 -1.65
N SER A 809 5.59 -22.83 -0.47
CA SER A 809 6.65 -23.31 0.40
C SER A 809 7.22 -24.62 -0.15
N ARG A 810 8.43 -24.98 0.28
CA ARG A 810 9.03 -26.29 -0.03
C ARG A 810 8.15 -27.45 0.40
N LYS A 811 7.38 -27.27 1.48
CA LYS A 811 6.46 -28.27 2.02
C LYS A 811 5.24 -28.43 1.12
N ASP A 812 4.66 -27.32 0.65
CA ASP A 812 3.54 -27.36 -0.30
C ASP A 812 3.94 -28.09 -1.58
N VAL A 813 5.14 -27.81 -2.12
CA VAL A 813 5.62 -28.49 -3.33
C VAL A 813 5.78 -29.99 -3.10
N CYS A 814 6.32 -30.44 -1.96
CA CYS A 814 6.37 -31.87 -1.63
C CYS A 814 4.96 -32.51 -1.62
N ARG A 815 3.98 -31.81 -1.02
CA ARG A 815 2.59 -32.26 -0.92
C ARG A 815 1.92 -32.37 -2.29
N LEU A 816 2.07 -31.33 -3.11
CA LEU A 816 1.48 -31.23 -4.45
C LEU A 816 2.11 -32.19 -5.47
N LEU A 817 3.37 -32.57 -5.26
CA LEU A 817 4.06 -33.61 -6.03
C LEU A 817 3.76 -35.04 -5.55
N ASN A 818 2.75 -35.22 -4.68
CA ASN A 818 2.33 -36.53 -4.14
C ASN A 818 3.44 -37.28 -3.40
N TRP A 819 4.43 -36.59 -2.80
CA TRP A 819 5.46 -37.28 -2.04
C TRP A 819 4.90 -37.82 -0.72
N GLU A 820 5.20 -39.09 -0.42
CA GLU A 820 4.67 -39.80 0.76
C GLU A 820 4.86 -39.10 2.12
N LYS A 821 5.92 -38.30 2.28
CA LYS A 821 6.31 -37.67 3.55
C LYS A 821 6.91 -36.28 3.32
N ASP A 822 6.73 -35.40 4.30
CA ASP A 822 7.42 -34.12 4.35
C ASP A 822 8.93 -34.33 4.50
N ILE A 823 9.67 -33.97 3.45
CA ILE A 823 11.13 -33.95 3.39
C ILE A 823 11.67 -32.57 3.00
N SER A 824 10.84 -31.53 3.15
CA SER A 824 11.15 -30.14 2.77
C SER A 824 12.46 -29.62 3.36
N SER A 825 12.78 -30.02 4.59
CA SER A 825 14.05 -29.68 5.29
C SER A 825 15.30 -30.17 4.57
N THR A 826 15.17 -31.16 3.68
CA THR A 826 16.31 -31.82 3.02
C THR A 826 16.50 -31.45 1.54
N ILE A 827 15.73 -30.48 1.04
CA ILE A 827 15.82 -30.07 -0.37
C ILE A 827 17.06 -29.19 -0.61
N TYR A 828 17.41 -28.28 0.32
CA TYR A 828 18.63 -27.44 0.29
C TYR A 828 18.97 -26.84 -1.10
N GLY A 829 17.96 -26.44 -1.89
CA GLY A 829 18.10 -25.96 -3.26
C GLY A 829 17.34 -26.83 -4.27
N TYR A 830 17.72 -28.10 -4.42
CA TYR A 830 17.03 -29.03 -5.33
C TYR A 830 17.10 -30.47 -4.85
N ARG A 831 16.11 -31.27 -5.22
CA ARG A 831 16.10 -32.72 -4.95
C ARG A 831 15.25 -33.46 -5.98
N THR A 832 15.82 -34.49 -6.60
CA THR A 832 15.07 -35.36 -7.53
C THR A 832 14.41 -36.50 -6.77
N LYS A 833 13.12 -36.72 -6.99
CA LYS A 833 12.37 -37.90 -6.51
C LYS A 833 11.31 -38.27 -7.53
N ASN A 834 11.11 -39.57 -7.77
CA ASN A 834 10.14 -40.10 -8.75
C ASN A 834 10.28 -39.45 -10.14
N GLY A 835 11.50 -39.12 -10.55
CA GLY A 835 11.76 -38.48 -11.84
C GLY A 835 11.31 -37.01 -11.96
N VAL A 836 11.02 -36.33 -10.85
CA VAL A 836 10.69 -34.89 -10.81
C VAL A 836 11.73 -34.14 -9.97
N THR A 837 12.16 -32.96 -10.44
CA THR A 837 13.17 -32.13 -9.78
C THR A 837 12.66 -30.70 -9.56
N PRO A 838 12.17 -30.35 -8.35
CA PRO A 838 12.00 -28.96 -7.96
C PRO A 838 13.33 -28.28 -7.64
N CYS A 839 13.55 -27.12 -8.23
CA CYS A 839 14.71 -26.24 -8.04
C CYS A 839 14.24 -24.92 -7.39
N PHE A 840 14.77 -24.61 -6.21
CA PHE A 840 14.47 -23.41 -5.43
C PHE A 840 15.66 -22.46 -5.43
N VAL A 841 15.43 -21.22 -5.82
CA VAL A 841 16.45 -20.18 -5.95
C VAL A 841 16.06 -18.93 -5.16
N THR A 842 16.99 -18.44 -4.35
CA THR A 842 16.95 -17.06 -3.83
C THR A 842 17.81 -16.20 -4.76
N TYR A 843 17.19 -15.22 -5.43
CA TYR A 843 17.82 -14.46 -6.52
C TYR A 843 18.91 -13.50 -6.02
N HIS A 844 18.57 -12.62 -5.10
CA HIS A 844 19.49 -11.75 -4.37
C HIS A 844 19.79 -12.36 -2.99
N LYS A 845 21.04 -12.77 -2.82
CA LYS A 845 21.57 -13.33 -1.56
C LYS A 845 22.05 -12.18 -0.67
N SER A 846 21.89 -12.29 0.65
CA SER A 846 22.41 -11.28 1.57
C SER A 846 23.94 -11.27 1.60
N ASP A 847 24.53 -10.10 1.85
CA ASP A 847 26.00 -9.91 1.92
C ASP A 847 26.65 -10.69 3.09
N SER A 848 25.84 -11.25 3.99
CA SER A 848 26.24 -12.04 5.16
C SER A 848 26.26 -13.55 4.93
N ILE A 849 26.05 -14.02 3.69
CA ILE A 849 25.97 -15.44 3.36
C ILE A 849 27.37 -16.04 3.13
N ASP A 850 27.57 -17.26 3.63
CA ASP A 850 28.79 -18.05 3.40
C ASP A 850 29.11 -18.21 1.89
N ASN A 851 30.35 -17.95 1.48
CA ASN A 851 30.85 -18.05 0.10
C ASN A 851 30.66 -19.45 -0.56
N THR A 852 30.23 -20.45 0.21
CA THR A 852 29.98 -21.83 -0.22
C THR A 852 28.56 -22.07 -0.78
N ILE A 853 27.66 -21.09 -0.65
CA ILE A 853 26.27 -21.12 -1.16
C ILE A 853 25.91 -19.92 -2.05
N ASN A 854 26.89 -19.06 -2.38
CA ASN A 854 26.76 -17.94 -3.30
C ASN A 854 26.79 -18.35 -4.79
N TYR A 855 25.80 -19.14 -5.21
CA TYR A 855 25.61 -19.57 -6.60
C TYR A 855 25.23 -18.42 -7.56
N ASN A 856 25.70 -18.46 -8.81
CA ASN A 856 25.44 -17.47 -9.87
C ASN A 856 24.11 -17.74 -10.62
N ASP A 857 23.01 -17.83 -9.88
CA ASP A 857 21.68 -17.99 -10.46
C ASP A 857 21.16 -16.64 -10.97
N HIS A 858 20.78 -16.53 -12.24
CA HIS A 858 20.24 -15.29 -12.80
C HIS A 858 19.37 -15.54 -14.03
N PHE A 859 18.45 -14.62 -14.29
CA PHE A 859 17.77 -14.59 -15.57
C PHE A 859 18.72 -14.07 -16.65
N ILE A 860 18.80 -14.78 -17.78
CA ILE A 860 19.47 -14.27 -18.99
C ILE A 860 18.49 -13.38 -19.77
N ASP A 861 17.25 -13.85 -19.87
CA ASP A 861 16.09 -13.17 -20.43
C ASP A 861 14.80 -13.75 -19.80
N GLN A 862 13.61 -13.31 -20.22
CA GLN A 862 12.32 -13.78 -19.67
C GLN A 862 12.06 -15.28 -19.88
N SER A 863 12.74 -15.93 -20.84
CA SER A 863 12.53 -17.35 -21.18
C SER A 863 13.70 -18.23 -20.78
N THR A 864 14.85 -17.65 -20.45
CA THR A 864 16.08 -18.40 -20.19
C THR A 864 16.64 -18.08 -18.81
N PHE A 865 16.82 -19.11 -17.99
CA PHE A 865 17.37 -19.00 -16.64
C PHE A 865 18.71 -19.73 -16.51
N ALA A 866 19.73 -19.06 -16.01
CA ALA A 866 21.00 -19.66 -15.65
C ALA A 866 20.91 -20.22 -14.22
N TRP A 867 21.18 -21.51 -14.07
CA TRP A 867 21.09 -22.21 -12.79
C TRP A 867 22.40 -22.90 -12.44
N GLU A 868 22.77 -22.87 -11.18
CA GLU A 868 23.96 -23.55 -10.65
C GLU A 868 23.60 -24.65 -9.66
N SER A 869 24.28 -25.79 -9.77
CA SER A 869 24.17 -26.84 -8.79
C SER A 869 24.81 -26.45 -7.45
N ARG A 870 24.33 -27.05 -6.36
CA ARG A 870 25.01 -27.11 -5.05
C ARG A 870 26.52 -27.34 -5.16
N SER A 871 27.26 -26.75 -4.23
CA SER A 871 28.73 -26.80 -4.20
C SER A 871 29.26 -28.23 -4.04
N ASN A 872 30.50 -28.41 -4.50
CA ASN A 872 31.19 -29.70 -4.53
C ASN A 872 30.44 -30.78 -5.34
N ARG A 873 29.96 -30.40 -6.52
CA ARG A 873 29.29 -31.30 -7.48
C ARG A 873 29.98 -31.27 -8.83
N LYS A 874 30.07 -32.45 -9.44
CA LYS A 874 30.65 -32.64 -10.77
C LYS A 874 29.59 -33.16 -11.72
N ILE A 875 29.78 -32.99 -13.03
CA ILE A 875 28.87 -33.53 -14.06
C ILE A 875 28.58 -35.04 -13.86
N GLY A 876 29.58 -35.79 -13.36
CA GLY A 876 29.45 -37.21 -13.07
C GLY A 876 28.73 -37.57 -11.76
N SER A 877 28.43 -36.61 -10.88
CA SER A 877 27.79 -36.84 -9.58
C SER A 877 26.39 -37.45 -9.75
N LYS A 878 26.00 -38.35 -8.83
CA LYS A 878 24.70 -39.06 -8.87
C LYS A 878 23.53 -38.08 -8.97
N GLU A 879 23.49 -37.07 -8.10
CA GLU A 879 22.44 -36.04 -8.09
C GLU A 879 22.32 -35.31 -9.43
N ILE A 880 23.45 -34.97 -10.07
CA ILE A 880 23.46 -34.28 -11.36
C ILE A 880 22.93 -35.17 -12.48
N ARG A 881 23.24 -36.47 -12.46
CA ARG A 881 22.64 -37.44 -13.40
C ARG A 881 21.13 -37.55 -13.19
N GLU A 882 20.67 -37.53 -11.95
CA GLU A 882 19.24 -37.55 -11.63
C GLU A 882 18.53 -36.29 -12.13
N VAL A 883 19.14 -35.10 -12.03
CA VAL A 883 18.58 -33.87 -12.62
C VAL A 883 18.53 -33.96 -14.15
N ARG A 884 19.60 -34.44 -14.80
CA ARG A 884 19.67 -34.59 -16.27
C ARG A 884 18.64 -35.56 -16.84
N ASN A 885 18.34 -36.61 -16.10
CA ASN A 885 17.39 -37.65 -16.49
C ASN A 885 15.98 -37.39 -15.93
N SER A 886 15.76 -36.23 -15.31
CA SER A 886 14.47 -35.88 -14.73
C SER A 886 13.44 -35.71 -15.85
N SER A 887 12.27 -36.31 -15.66
CA SER A 887 11.15 -36.19 -16.60
C SER A 887 10.46 -34.83 -16.53
N ARG A 888 10.61 -34.12 -15.40
CA ARG A 888 10.02 -32.79 -15.17
C ARG A 888 10.89 -31.99 -14.21
N ILE A 889 11.35 -30.82 -14.63
CA ILE A 889 12.12 -29.89 -13.80
C ILE A 889 11.25 -28.67 -13.53
N LEU A 890 11.16 -28.24 -12.27
CA LEU A 890 10.31 -27.14 -11.83
C LEU A 890 11.18 -26.03 -11.28
N LEU A 891 10.97 -24.79 -11.73
CA LEU A 891 11.71 -23.64 -11.24
C LEU A 891 10.88 -22.83 -10.25
N PHE A 892 11.45 -22.58 -9.07
CA PHE A 892 10.88 -21.75 -8.02
C PHE A 892 11.88 -20.65 -7.64
N VAL A 893 11.46 -19.39 -7.69
CA VAL A 893 12.35 -18.25 -7.42
C VAL A 893 11.70 -17.33 -6.40
N LYS A 894 12.49 -16.84 -5.44
CA LYS A 894 12.14 -15.70 -4.59
C LYS A 894 13.21 -14.62 -4.74
N LYS A 895 12.84 -13.35 -4.59
CA LYS A 895 13.79 -12.26 -4.77
C LYS A 895 14.89 -12.29 -3.71
N GLU A 896 14.51 -12.36 -2.44
CA GLU A 896 15.47 -12.35 -1.34
C GLU A 896 14.95 -13.09 -0.10
N ASP A 897 15.80 -13.25 0.91
CA ASP A 897 15.45 -13.98 2.13
C ASP A 897 14.44 -13.26 3.02
N GLY A 898 14.36 -11.92 2.94
CA GLY A 898 13.39 -11.10 3.68
C GLY A 898 11.93 -11.30 3.27
N GLU A 899 11.67 -11.91 2.10
CA GLU A 899 10.31 -12.16 1.60
C GLU A 899 9.57 -13.33 2.29
N GLY A 900 10.25 -14.09 3.15
CA GLY A 900 9.71 -15.26 3.83
C GLY A 900 10.16 -16.60 3.21
N THR A 901 9.39 -17.65 3.47
CA THR A 901 9.77 -19.04 3.13
C THR A 901 9.30 -19.51 1.75
N ASP A 902 8.46 -18.74 1.09
CA ASP A 902 7.73 -19.16 -0.09
C ASP A 902 8.37 -18.62 -1.37
N PHE A 903 8.26 -19.37 -2.45
CA PHE A 903 8.89 -19.10 -3.73
C PHE A 903 7.84 -19.06 -4.84
N TYR A 904 7.97 -18.12 -5.77
CA TYR A 904 7.13 -18.05 -6.96
C TYR A 904 7.45 -19.23 -7.88
N PHE A 905 6.42 -19.95 -8.32
CA PHE A 905 6.57 -20.99 -9.34
C PHE A 905 6.68 -20.35 -10.72
N MET A 906 7.84 -20.52 -11.37
CA MET A 906 8.13 -19.96 -12.71
C MET A 906 7.73 -20.88 -13.86
N GLY A 907 7.31 -22.10 -13.54
CA GLY A 907 6.90 -23.09 -14.53
C GLY A 907 7.83 -24.28 -14.66
N ASP A 908 7.43 -25.15 -15.58
CA ASP A 908 8.22 -26.28 -16.02
C ASP A 908 9.36 -25.76 -16.91
N VAL A 909 10.54 -26.36 -16.78
CA VAL A 909 11.73 -25.98 -17.54
C VAL A 909 12.38 -27.16 -18.23
N SER A 910 13.01 -26.88 -19.37
CA SER A 910 13.80 -27.83 -20.15
C SER A 910 15.28 -27.43 -20.14
N ILE A 911 16.18 -28.42 -20.17
CA ILE A 911 17.62 -28.15 -20.23
C ILE A 911 17.96 -27.77 -21.68
N VAL A 912 18.59 -26.60 -21.86
CA VAL A 912 19.08 -26.17 -23.17
C VAL A 912 20.12 -27.17 -23.68
N PRO A 913 20.00 -27.68 -24.92
CA PRO A 913 20.96 -28.64 -25.47
C PRO A 913 22.40 -28.13 -25.39
N ASN A 914 23.33 -28.99 -24.95
CA ASN A 914 24.76 -28.69 -24.80
C ASN A 914 25.10 -27.52 -23.84
N SER A 915 24.16 -27.09 -22.98
CA SER A 915 24.41 -25.98 -22.05
C SER A 915 25.09 -26.38 -20.74
N ILE A 916 25.21 -27.68 -20.46
CA ILE A 916 25.73 -28.18 -19.17
C ILE A 916 27.25 -28.03 -19.15
N GLN A 917 27.76 -27.23 -18.21
CA GLN A 917 29.18 -26.93 -18.12
C GLN A 917 29.71 -27.13 -16.69
N GLN A 918 30.90 -27.71 -16.58
CA GLN A 918 31.62 -27.82 -15.30
C GLN A 918 32.35 -26.50 -15.05
N SER A 919 32.23 -25.96 -13.85
CA SER A 919 32.92 -24.74 -13.42
C SER A 919 33.30 -24.81 -11.94
N THR A 920 33.83 -23.71 -11.42
CA THR A 920 34.14 -23.48 -10.01
C THR A 920 33.44 -22.20 -9.51
N MET A 921 33.04 -22.19 -8.24
CA MET A 921 32.47 -21.00 -7.61
C MET A 921 33.51 -19.87 -7.53
N LYS A 922 33.10 -18.63 -7.83
CA LYS A 922 33.98 -17.45 -7.89
C LYS A 922 34.77 -17.20 -6.60
N ASP A 923 34.15 -17.42 -5.43
CA ASP A 923 34.75 -17.05 -4.13
C ASP A 923 35.36 -18.22 -3.36
N SER A 924 34.86 -19.46 -3.57
CA SER A 924 35.29 -20.64 -2.80
C SER A 924 36.04 -21.69 -3.61
N ASN A 925 36.14 -21.50 -4.94
CA ASN A 925 36.81 -22.40 -5.88
C ASN A 925 36.33 -23.88 -5.84
N LEU A 926 35.16 -24.13 -5.24
CA LEU A 926 34.52 -25.45 -5.18
C LEU A 926 33.88 -25.80 -6.53
N PRO A 927 33.90 -27.07 -6.96
CA PRO A 927 33.33 -27.45 -8.24
C PRO A 927 31.80 -27.36 -8.21
N VAL A 928 31.23 -26.76 -9.26
CA VAL A 928 29.79 -26.61 -9.51
C VAL A 928 29.47 -26.93 -10.97
N VAL A 929 28.22 -27.24 -11.26
CA VAL A 929 27.72 -27.51 -12.61
C VAL A 929 26.71 -26.43 -12.99
N HIS A 930 26.96 -25.73 -14.09
CA HIS A 930 26.02 -24.77 -14.66
C HIS A 930 25.05 -25.44 -15.61
N PHE A 931 23.81 -24.99 -15.56
CA PHE A 931 22.75 -25.31 -16.48
C PHE A 931 22.19 -24.03 -17.06
N LYS A 932 21.63 -24.14 -18.27
CA LYS A 932 20.70 -23.15 -18.79
C LYS A 932 19.36 -23.84 -18.94
N PHE A 933 18.34 -23.26 -18.36
CA PHE A 933 16.97 -23.72 -18.42
C PHE A 933 16.21 -22.82 -19.38
N ASN A 934 15.47 -23.45 -20.31
CA ASN A 934 14.46 -22.78 -21.12
C ASN A 934 13.09 -23.02 -20.48
N LEU A 935 12.42 -21.93 -20.08
CA LEU A 935 11.10 -21.96 -19.51
C LEU A 935 10.07 -22.29 -20.60
N GLU A 936 9.08 -23.12 -20.29
CA GLU A 936 7.98 -23.41 -21.24
C GLU A 936 7.15 -22.16 -21.56
N GLN A 937 7.03 -21.25 -20.60
CA GLN A 937 6.35 -19.97 -20.76
C GLN A 937 7.28 -18.84 -20.27
N PRO A 938 7.46 -17.76 -21.04
CA PRO A 938 8.23 -16.60 -20.59
C PRO A 938 7.63 -16.00 -19.31
N VAL A 939 8.49 -15.60 -18.37
CA VAL A 939 8.06 -14.92 -17.14
C VAL A 939 7.38 -13.61 -17.50
N VAL A 940 6.21 -13.36 -16.91
CA VAL A 940 5.49 -12.09 -17.08
C VAL A 940 6.36 -10.90 -16.68
N ASP A 941 6.35 -9.86 -17.53
CA ASP A 941 7.25 -8.69 -17.43
C ASP A 941 7.26 -8.05 -16.03
N SER A 942 6.09 -7.91 -15.40
CA SER A 942 5.97 -7.37 -14.04
C SER A 942 6.76 -8.18 -13.02
N LEU A 943 6.60 -9.51 -13.01
CA LEU A 943 7.30 -10.39 -12.07
C LEU A 943 8.79 -10.48 -12.40
N TYR A 944 9.14 -10.50 -13.70
CA TYR A 944 10.51 -10.48 -14.16
C TYR A 944 11.25 -9.24 -13.63
N GLN A 945 10.72 -8.05 -13.91
CA GLN A 945 11.29 -6.79 -13.41
C GLN A 945 11.39 -6.75 -11.90
N TYR A 946 10.36 -7.23 -11.19
CA TYR A 946 10.37 -7.29 -9.73
C TYR A 946 11.57 -8.09 -9.20
N ILE A 947 11.80 -9.28 -9.76
CA ILE A 947 12.86 -10.21 -9.34
C ILE A 947 14.24 -9.72 -9.75
N THR A 948 14.40 -9.17 -10.96
CA THR A 948 15.71 -8.80 -11.50
C THR A 948 16.18 -7.40 -11.09
N THR A 949 15.34 -6.60 -10.43
CA THR A 949 15.75 -5.26 -9.99
C THR A 949 16.73 -5.35 -8.81
N ASP A 950 18.00 -5.03 -9.07
CA ASP A 950 19.07 -4.95 -8.08
C ASP A 950 18.75 -4.00 -6.93
N LYS A 951 19.30 -4.27 -5.74
CA LYS A 951 19.32 -3.30 -4.63
C LYS A 951 20.04 -2.04 -5.10
N ILE A 952 19.43 -0.87 -4.93
CA ILE A 952 20.22 0.35 -4.83
C ILE A 952 21.07 0.19 -3.57
N LYS A 953 22.35 -0.14 -3.77
CA LYS A 953 23.35 0.11 -2.75
C LYS A 953 23.25 1.59 -2.44
N THR A 954 22.93 1.94 -1.20
CA THR A 954 23.26 3.27 -0.68
C THR A 954 24.70 3.53 -1.09
N PHE A 955 24.93 4.62 -1.80
CA PHE A 955 26.24 5.00 -2.30
C PHE A 955 27.21 5.13 -1.12
N ASP A 956 27.91 4.05 -0.78
CA ASP A 956 29.28 4.16 -0.29
C ASP A 956 30.09 4.53 -1.53
N GLU A 957 30.16 5.82 -1.84
CA GLU A 957 31.15 6.30 -2.79
C GLU A 957 32.53 6.02 -2.19
N GLU A 958 33.18 4.99 -2.74
CA GLU A 958 34.63 4.87 -2.69
C GLU A 958 35.24 6.19 -3.15
N SER A 959 35.74 6.98 -2.20
CA SER A 959 36.43 8.22 -2.47
C SER A 959 37.69 7.95 -3.30
N PRO A 960 37.85 8.56 -4.49
CA PRO A 960 39.16 8.69 -5.09
C PRO A 960 39.95 9.71 -4.27
N SER A 961 41.08 9.26 -3.74
CA SER A 961 42.06 10.10 -3.07
C SER A 961 42.54 11.24 -3.98
N GLU A 962 42.04 12.45 -3.80
CA GLU A 962 42.76 13.67 -4.21
C GLU A 962 42.63 14.76 -3.14
N ASN A 963 43.73 14.93 -2.41
CA ASN A 963 44.02 16.10 -1.59
C ASN A 963 43.88 17.39 -2.41
N LYS A 964 42.84 18.18 -2.13
CA LYS A 964 42.89 19.64 -2.30
C LYS A 964 42.29 20.32 -1.08
N GLU A 965 43.18 20.73 -0.19
CA GLU A 965 42.92 21.71 0.85
C GLU A 965 42.24 22.96 0.23
N ARG A 966 41.04 23.28 0.71
CA ARG A 966 40.57 24.67 0.77
C ARG A 966 40.03 24.93 2.16
N LYS A 967 40.87 25.56 2.97
CA LYS A 967 40.55 26.17 4.26
C LYS A 967 39.45 27.22 4.05
N ALA A 968 38.33 27.05 4.73
CA ALA A 968 37.42 28.14 5.08
C ALA A 968 37.60 28.40 6.58
N THR A 969 38.14 29.58 6.89
CA THR A 969 38.32 30.16 8.21
C THR A 969 36.99 30.35 8.93
N ILE A 970 36.87 29.79 10.13
CA ILE A 970 35.90 30.19 11.15
C ILE A 970 36.72 30.65 12.37
N ASP A 971 36.35 31.83 12.87
CA ASP A 971 36.92 32.54 14.03
C ASP A 971 36.78 31.69 15.32
N PRO A 972 37.75 31.68 16.25
CA PRO A 972 37.77 30.76 17.38
C PRO A 972 37.01 31.33 18.58
N MET A 973 35.88 30.72 18.95
CA MET A 973 35.50 30.68 20.36
C MET A 973 36.20 29.48 21.00
N LEU A 974 37.09 29.78 21.95
CA LEU A 974 37.76 28.82 22.84
C LEU A 974 36.75 27.77 23.36
N LYS A 975 36.87 26.53 22.91
CA LYS A 975 36.36 25.35 23.60
C LYS A 975 37.57 24.63 24.19
N GLU A 976 37.59 24.47 25.50
CA GLU A 976 38.57 23.65 26.21
C GLU A 976 38.53 22.21 25.67
N GLU A 977 39.70 21.63 25.36
CA GLU A 977 39.80 20.22 24.99
C GLU A 977 39.55 19.36 26.24
N LEU A 978 38.45 18.61 26.25
CA LEU A 978 38.11 17.68 27.33
C LEU A 978 39.03 16.44 27.26
N ASN A 979 39.71 16.10 28.36
CA ASN A 979 40.44 14.84 28.44
C ASN A 979 39.47 13.67 28.69
N ASN A 980 39.54 12.63 27.86
CA ASN A 980 38.73 11.40 27.99
C ASN A 980 37.21 11.66 28.02
N PRO A 981 36.63 12.23 26.94
CA PRO A 981 35.22 12.66 26.94
C PRO A 981 34.26 11.47 27.02
N ILE A 982 33.27 11.57 27.92
CA ILE A 982 32.18 10.59 28.05
C ILE A 982 30.83 11.26 27.79
N PRO A 983 29.85 10.55 27.19
CA PRO A 983 28.51 11.09 26.97
C PRO A 983 27.74 11.16 28.31
N LEU A 984 27.31 12.36 28.68
CA LEU A 984 26.30 12.63 29.70
C LEU A 984 24.95 12.80 29.01
N TYR A 985 24.09 11.79 29.12
CA TYR A 985 22.76 11.85 28.53
C TYR A 985 21.83 12.74 29.36
N ASP A 986 21.06 13.57 28.66
CA ASP A 986 20.10 14.54 29.23
C ASP A 986 18.77 13.88 29.64
N PHE A 987 18.82 12.64 30.14
CA PHE A 987 17.73 11.99 30.84
C PHE A 987 18.11 11.68 32.28
N TYR A 988 17.10 11.46 33.13
CA TYR A 988 17.31 10.97 34.49
C TYR A 988 16.70 9.58 34.72
N ALA A 989 17.38 8.78 35.55
CA ALA A 989 16.84 7.53 36.06
C ALA A 989 16.28 7.73 37.46
N ALA A 990 15.07 7.18 37.70
CA ALA A 990 14.45 7.29 39.00
C ALA A 990 15.09 6.33 40.01
N ALA A 991 15.61 6.85 41.11
CA ALA A 991 15.84 6.11 42.34
C ALA A 991 14.51 6.04 43.12
N GLY A 992 13.48 5.47 42.50
CA GLY A 992 12.15 5.19 43.04
C GLY A 992 11.55 3.99 42.30
N SER A 993 10.32 4.11 41.78
CA SER A 993 9.81 3.25 40.70
C SER A 993 10.56 3.54 39.38
N PHE A 994 9.93 3.33 38.22
CA PHE A 994 10.47 3.80 36.95
C PHE A 994 10.17 5.29 36.74
N SER A 995 11.04 6.02 36.04
CA SER A 995 10.87 7.46 35.73
C SER A 995 9.70 7.74 34.77
N GLU A 996 9.22 8.98 34.74
CA GLU A 996 8.33 9.44 33.67
C GLU A 996 9.03 9.35 32.30
N MET A 997 8.24 9.22 31.22
CA MET A 997 8.75 9.09 29.85
C MET A 997 9.58 10.30 29.45
N GLN A 998 10.78 10.02 28.93
CA GLN A 998 11.71 11.01 28.40
C GLN A 998 12.02 10.64 26.94
N LEU A 999 11.52 11.44 26.00
CA LEU A 999 11.55 11.18 24.55
C LEU A 999 12.88 11.59 23.88
N GLU A 1000 13.70 12.39 24.56
CA GLU A 1000 14.98 12.92 24.05
C GLU A 1000 16.16 12.20 24.72
N LYS A 1001 17.10 11.69 23.90
CA LYS A 1001 18.37 11.08 24.35
C LYS A 1001 19.56 11.90 23.85
N ASP A 1002 19.43 13.22 23.85
CA ASP A 1002 20.55 14.12 23.60
C ASP A 1002 21.59 13.95 24.71
N PHE A 1003 22.86 14.21 24.39
CA PHE A 1003 23.94 14.13 25.35
C PHE A 1003 24.93 15.27 25.18
N SER A 1004 25.48 15.72 26.29
CA SER A 1004 26.66 16.58 26.33
C SER A 1004 27.90 15.73 26.62
N LEU A 1005 29.09 16.18 26.20
CA LEU A 1005 30.35 15.52 26.57
C LEU A 1005 30.87 16.14 27.87
N ILE A 1006 31.21 15.30 28.84
CA ILE A 1006 31.86 15.69 30.10
C ILE A 1006 33.22 15.01 30.23
N GLU A 1007 34.10 15.59 31.05
CA GLU A 1007 35.43 15.04 31.31
C GLU A 1007 35.34 13.72 32.10
N GLY A 1008 35.94 12.65 31.56
CA GLY A 1008 35.95 11.33 32.18
C GLY A 1008 37.10 11.15 33.18
N PRO A 1009 37.07 10.11 34.04
CA PRO A 1009 38.13 9.90 35.03
C PRO A 1009 39.50 9.60 34.39
N GLU A 1010 40.59 10.15 34.97
CA GLU A 1010 41.97 10.10 34.44
C GLU A 1010 42.57 8.68 34.24
N ASN A 1011 41.93 7.61 34.73
CA ASN A 1011 42.46 6.23 34.74
C ASN A 1011 41.60 5.22 33.96
N MET A 1012 40.97 5.59 32.84
CA MET A 1012 40.16 4.67 32.03
C MET A 1012 40.78 4.33 30.67
N ASN A 1013 40.88 3.03 30.36
CA ASN A 1013 41.24 2.52 29.04
C ASN A 1013 40.16 2.89 28.02
N SER A 1014 40.56 3.50 26.90
CA SER A 1014 39.72 4.03 25.80
C SER A 1014 38.94 3.00 24.97
N ASN A 1015 38.80 1.76 25.45
CA ASN A 1015 38.19 0.64 24.72
C ASN A 1015 36.92 0.08 25.39
N ILE A 1016 36.27 0.85 26.27
CA ILE A 1016 35.07 0.40 27.01
C ILE A 1016 34.01 1.53 27.00
N ASP A 1017 32.81 1.22 26.50
CA ASP A 1017 31.67 2.15 26.41
C ASP A 1017 31.13 2.54 27.79
N TYR A 1018 31.60 3.68 28.32
CA TYR A 1018 31.05 4.32 29.52
C TYR A 1018 30.12 5.47 29.15
N PHE A 1019 29.10 5.71 29.96
CA PHE A 1019 28.18 6.84 29.83
C PHE A 1019 27.71 7.33 31.19
N ALA A 1020 27.20 8.56 31.28
CA ALA A 1020 26.65 9.12 32.49
C ALA A 1020 25.19 9.55 32.31
N CYS A 1021 24.42 9.53 33.39
CA CYS A 1021 23.09 10.14 33.47
C CYS A 1021 22.81 10.60 34.92
N LYS A 1022 21.81 11.47 35.09
CA LYS A 1022 21.42 11.98 36.41
C LYS A 1022 20.50 11.00 37.14
N ILE A 1023 20.70 10.83 38.44
CA ILE A 1023 19.83 9.99 39.28
C ILE A 1023 18.96 10.88 40.17
N VAL A 1024 17.65 10.65 40.16
CA VAL A 1024 16.68 11.43 40.94
C VAL A 1024 15.83 10.50 41.80
N GLY A 1025 15.80 10.74 43.11
CA GLY A 1025 15.06 9.96 44.10
C GLY A 1025 15.93 9.44 45.25
N GLU A 1026 15.29 9.02 46.33
CA GLU A 1026 15.95 8.71 47.61
C GLU A 1026 16.09 7.20 47.88
N SER A 1027 15.52 6.32 47.04
CA SER A 1027 15.52 4.88 47.32
C SER A 1027 16.89 4.19 47.16
N MET A 1028 17.93 4.92 46.75
CA MET A 1028 19.31 4.45 46.63
C MET A 1028 20.30 5.26 47.49
N ASN A 1029 19.81 6.11 48.39
CA ASN A 1029 20.62 7.12 49.11
C ASN A 1029 21.68 6.59 50.07
N ARG A 1030 21.75 5.28 50.36
CA ARG A 1030 22.91 4.68 51.04
C ARG A 1030 24.17 4.67 50.19
N VAL A 1031 24.03 4.70 48.86
CA VAL A 1031 25.14 4.57 47.91
C VAL A 1031 25.17 5.70 46.87
N ILE A 1032 23.99 6.18 46.46
CA ILE A 1032 23.84 7.23 45.44
C ILE A 1032 22.97 8.35 46.02
N PRO A 1033 23.56 9.50 46.38
CA PRO A 1033 22.79 10.67 46.80
C PRO A 1033 21.82 11.13 45.71
N ASN A 1034 20.69 11.70 46.12
CA ASN A 1034 19.70 12.25 45.19
C ASN A 1034 20.29 13.43 44.40
N GLY A 1035 20.05 13.45 43.09
CA GLY A 1035 20.55 14.47 42.17
C GLY A 1035 21.96 14.20 41.63
N SER A 1036 22.62 13.13 42.04
CA SER A 1036 23.98 12.76 41.59
C SER A 1036 24.03 12.38 40.11
N ILE A 1037 25.11 12.79 39.43
CA ILE A 1037 25.47 12.29 38.10
C ILE A 1037 26.26 10.99 38.29
N CYS A 1038 25.77 9.89 37.72
CA CYS A 1038 26.35 8.57 37.92
C CYS A 1038 26.98 8.06 36.63
N LEU A 1039 28.18 7.50 36.76
CA LEU A 1039 28.90 6.84 35.68
C LEU A 1039 28.47 5.36 35.58
N PHE A 1040 28.13 4.94 34.38
CA PHE A 1040 27.74 3.57 34.05
C PHE A 1040 28.67 2.97 33.02
N LYS A 1041 28.89 1.67 33.15
CA LYS A 1041 29.50 0.85 32.10
C LYS A 1041 28.40 0.17 31.30
N ALA A 1042 28.42 0.27 29.97
CA ALA A 1042 27.47 -0.44 29.13
C ALA A 1042 27.51 -1.94 29.41
N TYR A 1043 26.33 -2.55 29.57
CA TYR A 1043 26.25 -3.95 29.96
C TYR A 1043 26.46 -4.87 28.75
N THR A 1044 27.54 -5.63 28.74
CA THR A 1044 27.91 -6.54 27.62
C THR A 1044 27.73 -8.03 27.93
N GLY A 1045 27.15 -8.38 29.09
CA GLY A 1045 26.93 -9.77 29.54
C GLY A 1045 27.62 -10.12 30.87
N GLY A 1046 27.15 -11.18 31.55
CA GLY A 1046 27.69 -11.66 32.84
C GLY A 1046 26.68 -11.69 34.01
N SER A 1047 27.07 -12.20 35.18
CA SER A 1047 26.17 -12.24 36.35
C SER A 1047 25.85 -10.84 36.87
N ARG A 1048 24.55 -10.57 37.07
CA ARG A 1048 24.00 -9.29 37.55
C ARG A 1048 23.62 -9.32 39.03
N ASN A 1049 23.58 -10.51 39.64
CA ASN A 1049 23.10 -10.70 41.00
C ASN A 1049 24.00 -9.96 42.01
N GLY A 1050 23.41 -9.05 42.80
CA GLY A 1050 24.09 -8.20 43.78
C GLY A 1050 24.67 -6.89 43.24
N LYS A 1051 24.57 -6.61 41.92
CA LYS A 1051 25.07 -5.37 41.32
C LYS A 1051 24.01 -4.26 41.31
N ILE A 1052 24.42 -3.01 41.40
CA ILE A 1052 23.56 -1.85 41.13
C ILE A 1052 23.53 -1.65 39.61
N VAL A 1053 22.33 -1.68 39.03
CA VAL A 1053 22.15 -1.65 37.58
C VAL A 1053 21.12 -0.61 37.18
N LEU A 1054 21.34 -0.01 36.02
CA LEU A 1054 20.36 0.82 35.31
C LEU A 1054 19.48 -0.10 34.46
N VAL A 1055 18.18 -0.07 34.71
CA VAL A 1055 17.18 -0.91 34.05
C VAL A 1055 16.19 -0.04 33.29
N GLU A 1056 15.92 -0.42 32.06
CA GLU A 1056 14.86 0.10 31.21
C GLU A 1056 13.74 -0.96 31.15
N ASN A 1057 12.47 -0.55 31.28
CA ASN A 1057 11.33 -1.45 31.07
C ASN A 1057 10.26 -0.79 30.19
N MET A 1058 9.77 -1.54 29.20
CA MET A 1058 8.77 -1.11 28.23
C MET A 1058 7.34 -1.62 28.51
N ASP A 1059 7.16 -2.60 29.41
CA ASP A 1059 5.89 -3.34 29.57
C ASP A 1059 5.08 -2.97 30.84
N ILE A 1060 5.63 -2.16 31.76
CA ILE A 1060 4.87 -1.69 32.94
C ILE A 1060 4.04 -0.48 32.50
N GLN A 1061 2.79 -0.76 32.12
CA GLN A 1061 1.87 0.15 31.44
C GLN A 1061 1.09 1.07 32.38
N ASP A 1062 1.09 2.36 32.03
CA ASP A 1062 -0.09 3.23 32.02
C ASP A 1062 -0.33 3.62 30.55
N GLU A 1063 -1.58 3.86 30.12
CA GLU A 1063 -2.04 3.82 28.72
C GLU A 1063 -1.50 4.93 27.78
N ASP A 1064 -0.58 5.79 28.21
CA ASP A 1064 -0.17 6.99 27.44
C ASP A 1064 1.34 7.13 27.08
N PHE A 1065 2.29 6.23 27.45
CA PHE A 1065 3.73 6.52 27.27
C PHE A 1065 4.69 5.32 26.97
N ASN A 1066 5.73 5.49 26.12
CA ASN A 1066 6.83 4.51 25.89
C ASN A 1066 7.97 4.64 26.93
N SER A 1067 8.55 3.49 27.34
CA SER A 1067 9.82 3.25 28.07
C SER A 1067 10.22 4.15 29.27
N SER A 1068 10.56 3.53 30.39
CA SER A 1068 10.98 4.23 31.63
C SER A 1068 12.26 3.63 32.26
N PHE A 1069 13.08 4.43 32.96
CA PHE A 1069 14.37 4.02 33.55
C PHE A 1069 14.35 4.01 35.09
N THR A 1070 14.95 2.98 35.70
CA THR A 1070 15.16 2.89 37.16
C THR A 1070 16.55 2.38 37.50
N ILE A 1071 17.05 2.75 38.68
CA ILE A 1071 18.31 2.23 39.24
C ILE A 1071 18.06 1.51 40.57
N LYS A 1072 18.51 0.25 40.65
CA LYS A 1072 18.31 -0.64 41.80
C LYS A 1072 19.40 -1.70 41.90
N THR A 1073 19.50 -2.34 43.06
CA THR A 1073 20.32 -3.55 43.26
C THR A 1073 19.58 -4.75 42.69
N TYR A 1074 20.18 -5.44 41.73
CA TYR A 1074 19.56 -6.57 41.02
C TYR A 1074 19.71 -7.88 41.81
N SER A 1075 18.63 -8.65 41.93
CA SER A 1075 18.67 -10.02 42.41
C SER A 1075 17.83 -10.98 41.56
N SER A 1076 18.26 -12.24 41.42
CA SER A 1076 17.49 -13.28 40.71
C SER A 1076 17.33 -14.55 41.55
N GLU A 1077 16.11 -15.05 41.67
CA GLU A 1077 15.82 -16.34 42.31
C GLU A 1077 15.69 -17.46 41.27
N LYS A 1078 16.39 -18.59 41.51
CA LYS A 1078 16.35 -19.78 40.66
C LYS A 1078 15.63 -20.90 41.42
N VAL A 1079 14.64 -21.53 40.78
CA VAL A 1079 13.99 -22.74 41.30
C VAL A 1079 14.60 -23.94 40.58
N VAL A 1080 15.13 -24.89 41.36
CA VAL A 1080 15.70 -26.13 40.85
C VAL A 1080 14.61 -27.20 40.85
N SER A 1081 14.36 -27.81 39.70
CA SER A 1081 13.47 -28.97 39.55
C SER A 1081 14.26 -30.18 39.02
N GLU A 1082 13.69 -31.38 39.10
CA GLU A 1082 14.36 -32.62 38.65
C GLU A 1082 14.68 -32.63 37.14
N GLU A 1083 14.03 -31.80 36.32
CA GLU A 1083 14.32 -31.63 34.88
C GLU A 1083 15.31 -30.49 34.57
N GLY A 1084 15.86 -29.82 35.58
CA GLY A 1084 16.83 -28.72 35.44
C GLY A 1084 16.46 -27.45 36.22
N TRP A 1085 17.31 -26.42 36.07
CA TRP A 1085 17.17 -25.12 36.74
C TRP A 1085 16.39 -24.15 35.85
N LYS A 1086 15.28 -23.59 36.35
CA LYS A 1086 14.52 -22.50 35.70
C LYS A 1086 14.69 -21.19 36.48
N HIS A 1087 14.81 -20.07 35.77
CA HIS A 1087 14.73 -18.73 36.36
C HIS A 1087 13.29 -18.48 36.81
N SER A 1088 13.06 -18.00 38.04
CA SER A 1088 11.70 -17.92 38.61
C SER A 1088 11.22 -16.51 38.95
N SER A 1089 12.10 -15.54 39.22
CA SER A 1089 11.72 -14.11 39.32
C SER A 1089 12.97 -13.21 39.37
N ILE A 1090 12.82 -11.96 38.93
CA ILE A 1090 13.83 -10.91 39.10
C ILE A 1090 13.32 -9.93 40.15
N VAL A 1091 14.16 -9.59 41.13
CA VAL A 1091 13.85 -8.64 42.21
C VAL A 1091 14.82 -7.46 42.15
N LEU A 1092 14.31 -6.26 41.99
CA LEU A 1092 15.07 -5.01 42.05
C LEU A 1092 14.88 -4.37 43.43
N ARG A 1093 15.94 -4.34 44.23
CA ARG A 1093 15.90 -3.90 45.63
C ARG A 1093 16.37 -2.45 45.79
N PRO A 1094 15.65 -1.63 46.59
CA PRO A 1094 16.15 -0.33 47.01
C PRO A 1094 17.34 -0.47 47.97
N ASN A 1095 18.16 0.57 48.07
CA ASN A 1095 19.28 0.68 48.99
C ASN A 1095 19.24 2.05 49.69
N SER A 1096 18.24 2.24 50.56
CA SER A 1096 17.93 3.51 51.22
C SER A 1096 18.07 3.42 52.74
N PHE A 1097 18.33 4.54 53.40
CA PHE A 1097 18.22 4.65 54.87
C PHE A 1097 16.76 4.61 55.35
N ASP A 1098 15.79 4.80 54.46
CA ASP A 1098 14.35 4.69 54.72
C ASP A 1098 13.83 3.31 54.28
N ASP A 1099 13.32 2.52 55.22
CA ASP A 1099 12.83 1.16 54.99
C ASP A 1099 11.42 1.12 54.35
N SER A 1100 10.78 2.28 54.08
CA SER A 1100 9.45 2.35 53.45
C SER A 1100 9.44 2.06 51.94
N TYR A 1101 10.61 2.10 51.27
CA TYR A 1101 10.73 1.80 49.84
C TYR A 1101 10.59 0.29 49.58
N LYS A 1102 9.66 -0.07 48.68
CA LYS A 1102 9.36 -1.47 48.35
C LYS A 1102 10.25 -2.01 47.23
N GLU A 1103 10.46 -3.33 47.23
CA GLU A 1103 11.12 -4.05 46.13
C GLU A 1103 10.22 -4.11 44.89
N ILE A 1104 10.83 -4.03 43.70
CA ILE A 1104 10.12 -4.24 42.43
C ILE A 1104 10.36 -5.68 41.98
N LYS A 1105 9.28 -6.48 41.89
CA LYS A 1105 9.33 -7.86 41.41
C LYS A 1105 8.88 -7.93 39.96
N ILE A 1106 9.70 -8.52 39.10
CA ILE A 1106 9.44 -8.73 37.68
C ILE A 1106 9.23 -10.23 37.45
N ASN A 1107 8.06 -10.57 36.90
CA ASN A 1107 7.59 -11.94 36.68
C ASN A 1107 7.68 -12.30 35.18
N GLU A 1108 7.32 -13.53 34.79
CA GLU A 1108 7.43 -13.98 33.39
C GLU A 1108 6.61 -13.13 32.40
N GLU A 1109 5.43 -12.64 32.80
CA GLU A 1109 4.51 -11.85 31.96
C GLU A 1109 5.06 -10.47 31.55
N ASN A 1110 5.95 -9.87 32.34
CA ASN A 1110 6.49 -8.52 32.17
C ASN A 1110 8.03 -8.48 32.10
N SER A 1111 8.64 -9.65 31.86
CA SER A 1111 10.09 -9.81 31.69
C SER A 1111 10.57 -9.47 30.27
N ALA A 1112 9.69 -9.56 29.26
CA ALA A 1112 10.07 -9.43 27.85
C ALA A 1112 10.53 -8.01 27.48
N GLY A 1113 9.93 -6.98 28.09
CA GLY A 1113 10.26 -5.56 27.89
C GLY A 1113 11.36 -5.01 28.81
N MET A 1114 11.96 -5.81 29.70
CA MET A 1114 13.02 -5.37 30.62
C MET A 1114 14.42 -5.53 30.01
N ARG A 1115 15.20 -4.45 29.96
CA ARG A 1115 16.61 -4.44 29.55
C ARG A 1115 17.50 -3.82 30.61
N VAL A 1116 18.62 -4.46 30.93
CA VAL A 1116 19.68 -3.84 31.74
C VAL A 1116 20.61 -3.07 30.81
N VAL A 1117 20.70 -1.77 31.01
CA VAL A 1117 21.38 -0.83 30.11
C VAL A 1117 22.82 -0.57 30.54
N GLY A 1118 23.08 -0.51 31.85
CA GLY A 1118 24.43 -0.32 32.37
C GLY A 1118 24.61 -0.77 33.81
N GLU A 1119 25.85 -1.07 34.18
CA GLU A 1119 26.26 -1.35 35.55
C GLU A 1119 26.81 -0.06 36.18
N PHE A 1120 26.35 0.27 37.39
CA PHE A 1120 26.82 1.45 38.12
C PHE A 1120 28.30 1.31 38.50
N VAL A 1121 29.09 2.35 38.21
CA VAL A 1121 30.53 2.39 38.49
C VAL A 1121 30.82 3.28 39.70
N LYS A 1122 30.42 4.57 39.62
CA LYS A 1122 30.61 5.55 40.69
C LYS A 1122 29.75 6.79 40.45
N VAL A 1123 29.60 7.62 41.48
CA VAL A 1123 29.12 9.00 41.35
C VAL A 1123 30.26 9.89 40.84
N LEU A 1124 29.98 10.74 39.85
CA LEU A 1124 30.90 11.79 39.40
C LEU A 1124 30.74 13.02 40.30
N ALA A 1125 31.87 13.66 40.64
CA ALA A 1125 31.92 14.79 41.56
C ALA A 1125 31.51 16.10 40.89
#